data_AF-A0AAW7ASR3-F1
#
_entry.id   AF-A0AAW7ASR3-F1
#
_cell.length_a   1.000
_cell.length_b   1.000
_cell.length_c   1.000
_cell.angle_alpha   90.00
_cell.angle_beta   90.00
_cell.angle_gamma   90.00
#
_symmetry.space_group_name_H-M   'P 1'
#
loop_
_entity.id
_entity.type
_entity.pdbx_description
1 polymer ?
#
loop_
_entity_poly.entity_id
_entity_poly.type
_entity_poly.pdbx_seq_one_letter_code
_entity_poly.pdbx_strand_id
1 'polypeptide(L)'
;MAMILLAWHGAVVCSGGGRLFPAPIADVLSGNALPVDPGYRARSESAPLPFEVVIIAPAPGMTMDNTPGHGSIVALRGGALTISCREGETFRAVGHCAQWEHFLALDARHLSVLHAALSRDWKLDNGETIRPGRDGFSLILGQTRLGLSDLSLTEDGQTLCAADKRVATAWPDAAFHRAIEAATQAMQDLQANAVRGRSPWGEPDDLPRQLLLTITDYNEPRHMMFLARLCLLIGLDDVALLCLDVLENSALRTDALILRAILARLQHDEPACQEALIAAITCALPEDAQTPVVIDRFRARLAEPETFLTLWPTLERAIGRPLYPSYEDLLVPGWLPADGGFAEQTPYYHRLEEKWTQCPAERRQIFLNEERRLNGPSHALAILEGHKHWLDGEQEEANALYDTARSLSLQNQRYFIHFNGGVYTWQGHATRPADPHPLSIDSWRWAGLPDEEQDTGGSRPVLTLIAAGDRRYFAFIPGLIASLVQACDGAEAPGHVRLVLGVAHASDEQVAFLKDVASALRREKSMVSLVFAYGSLSHSDGASFSCIRYLIMPRIARLADGPIMTIDMDAMIPVDFLSFARDMLKTYDYGFRLYAYDRDGRQCGGEPWGFGAGVSYFGEKPLLPVIAQALSDYIISAYHGANPTNWCIEQCALSAVYHRHIAPRWATLRIKFMDDPPPLVMMPHHLGMDKKSFSEWTGLVEMGPVYERLGLEAGRAEALVVLT
;
A
#
# COMPACT_ATOMS: atom_id res chain seq x y z
N MET A 1 27.49 26.99 -53.74
CA MET A 1 26.62 26.25 -52.81
C MET A 1 25.32 27.03 -52.71
N ALA A 2 24.17 26.36 -52.74
CA ALA A 2 22.88 27.05 -52.70
C ALA A 2 22.62 27.54 -51.28
N MET A 3 22.45 28.85 -51.13
CA MET A 3 22.09 29.46 -49.85
C MET A 3 20.56 29.60 -49.75
N ILE A 4 20.07 29.74 -48.53
CA ILE A 4 18.67 30.00 -48.22
C ILE A 4 18.55 31.14 -47.22
N LEU A 5 17.37 31.75 -47.16
CA LEU A 5 17.06 32.81 -46.20
C LEU A 5 15.96 32.35 -45.25
N LEU A 6 16.26 32.38 -43.96
CA LEU A 6 15.35 31.98 -42.90
C LEU A 6 14.85 33.22 -42.15
N ALA A 7 13.54 33.44 -42.13
CA ALA A 7 12.91 34.51 -41.37
C ALA A 7 12.98 34.24 -39.85
N TRP A 8 12.79 35.27 -39.04
CA TRP A 8 12.91 35.20 -37.57
C TRP A 8 11.95 34.16 -36.93
N HIS A 9 10.75 33.98 -37.48
CA HIS A 9 9.76 32.99 -37.04
C HIS A 9 9.95 31.61 -37.69
N GLY A 10 10.96 31.46 -38.56
CA GLY A 10 11.37 30.16 -39.10
C GLY A 10 10.85 29.75 -40.47
N ALA A 11 10.12 30.61 -41.18
CA ALA A 11 9.81 30.35 -42.57
C ALA A 11 11.01 30.60 -43.49
N VAL A 12 11.08 29.85 -44.58
CA VAL A 12 12.05 30.03 -45.65
C VAL A 12 11.51 31.02 -46.67
N VAL A 13 12.33 32.00 -47.07
CA VAL A 13 11.97 32.95 -48.13
C VAL A 13 11.95 32.20 -49.46
N CYS A 14 10.78 32.08 -50.06
CA CYS A 14 10.57 31.40 -51.33
C CYS A 14 10.09 32.37 -52.42
N SER A 15 10.26 31.96 -53.67
CA SER A 15 9.77 32.72 -54.83
C SER A 15 8.99 31.82 -55.79
N GLY A 16 7.95 32.37 -56.39
CA GLY A 16 7.11 31.64 -57.35
C GLY A 16 6.03 32.55 -57.93
N GLY A 17 5.73 32.40 -59.23
CA GLY A 17 4.71 33.21 -59.91
C GLY A 17 4.97 34.72 -59.85
N GLY A 18 6.24 35.15 -59.78
CA GLY A 18 6.63 36.57 -59.73
C GLY A 18 6.49 37.23 -58.35
N ARG A 19 6.20 36.48 -57.28
CA ARG A 19 6.10 36.99 -55.90
C ARG A 19 7.04 36.26 -54.94
N LEU A 20 7.41 36.95 -53.86
CA LEU A 20 8.02 36.33 -52.69
C LEU A 20 6.93 35.87 -51.72
N PHE A 21 7.13 34.75 -51.05
CA PHE A 21 6.24 34.28 -49.99
C PHE A 21 7.02 33.44 -48.96
N PRO A 22 6.67 33.52 -47.66
CA PRO A 22 7.24 32.65 -46.65
C PRO A 22 6.68 31.22 -46.80
N ALA A 23 7.53 30.20 -46.72
CA ALA A 23 7.11 28.81 -46.75
C ALA A 23 7.66 28.03 -45.53
N PRO A 24 6.91 27.04 -45.00
CA PRO A 24 7.44 26.07 -44.05
C PRO A 24 8.64 25.31 -44.62
N ILE A 25 9.57 24.90 -43.74
CA ILE A 25 10.74 24.10 -44.14
C ILE A 25 10.33 22.81 -44.88
N ALA A 26 9.24 22.16 -44.44
CA ALA A 26 8.74 20.94 -45.04
C ALA A 26 8.31 21.11 -46.52
N ASP A 27 7.75 22.26 -46.89
CA ASP A 27 7.33 22.54 -48.26
C ASP A 27 8.54 22.75 -49.18
N VAL A 28 9.63 23.30 -48.66
CA VAL A 28 10.88 23.44 -49.40
C VAL A 28 11.56 22.08 -49.59
N LEU A 29 11.62 21.26 -48.53
CA LEU A 29 12.24 19.92 -48.60
C LEU A 29 11.47 18.96 -49.50
N SER A 30 10.14 19.08 -49.58
CA SER A 30 9.28 18.29 -50.48
C SER A 30 9.24 18.81 -51.91
N GLY A 31 9.89 19.96 -52.20
CA GLY A 31 9.92 20.58 -53.52
C GLY A 31 8.65 21.37 -53.89
N ASN A 32 7.72 21.56 -52.95
CA ASN A 32 6.50 22.33 -53.13
C ASN A 32 6.74 23.86 -53.16
N ALA A 33 7.89 24.33 -52.64
CA ALA A 33 8.30 25.73 -52.66
C ALA A 33 9.77 25.89 -53.06
N LEU A 34 10.06 26.91 -53.89
CA LEU A 34 11.42 27.19 -54.37
C LEU A 34 12.09 28.28 -53.51
N PRO A 35 13.16 27.96 -52.76
CA PRO A 35 13.82 28.92 -51.89
C PRO A 35 14.61 29.96 -52.70
N VAL A 36 14.70 31.18 -52.17
CA VAL A 36 15.52 32.25 -52.74
C VAL A 36 16.98 32.04 -52.32
N ASP A 37 17.88 31.98 -53.31
CA ASP A 37 19.33 31.90 -53.10
C ASP A 37 19.98 33.30 -53.13
N PRO A 38 20.41 33.86 -51.97
CA PRO A 38 21.04 35.17 -51.90
C PRO A 38 22.46 35.21 -52.50
N GLY A 39 23.10 34.05 -52.70
CA GLY A 39 24.46 33.93 -53.25
C GLY A 39 24.51 33.84 -54.77
N TYR A 40 23.36 33.71 -55.43
CA TYR A 40 23.29 33.50 -56.88
C TYR A 40 23.49 34.81 -57.67
N ARG A 41 24.74 35.26 -57.81
CA ARG A 41 25.10 36.25 -58.84
C ARG A 41 24.96 35.62 -60.23
N ALA A 42 23.85 35.94 -60.89
CA ALA A 42 23.68 35.98 -62.35
C ALA A 42 24.37 34.85 -63.14
N ARG A 43 23.82 33.62 -63.11
CA ARG A 43 24.08 32.59 -64.14
C ARG A 43 22.84 31.74 -64.45
N SER A 44 21.71 32.38 -64.72
CA SER A 44 20.55 31.77 -65.38
C SER A 44 19.65 32.89 -65.89
N GLU A 45 19.11 32.77 -67.10
CA GLU A 45 18.25 33.74 -67.80
C GLU A 45 16.87 33.95 -67.13
N SER A 46 16.69 33.55 -65.88
CA SER A 46 15.50 33.77 -65.07
C SER A 46 15.69 34.95 -64.13
N ALA A 47 15.23 36.12 -64.58
CA ALA A 47 14.92 37.37 -63.86
C ALA A 47 15.85 37.81 -62.68
N PRO A 48 16.50 38.99 -62.74
CA PRO A 48 17.21 39.55 -61.59
C PRO A 48 16.26 39.75 -60.40
N LEU A 49 16.69 39.36 -59.20
CA LEU A 49 15.95 39.64 -57.97
C LEU A 49 15.79 41.17 -57.82
N PRO A 50 14.60 41.69 -57.50
CA PRO A 50 14.33 43.14 -57.45
C PRO A 50 14.86 43.82 -56.17
N PHE A 51 15.78 43.18 -55.46
CA PHE A 51 16.30 43.61 -54.17
C PHE A 51 17.78 43.27 -54.02
N GLU A 52 18.48 44.07 -53.22
CA GLU A 52 19.85 43.87 -52.78
C GLU A 52 19.88 43.12 -51.45
N VAL A 53 20.84 42.21 -51.28
CA VAL A 53 21.10 41.51 -50.01
C VAL A 53 22.16 42.29 -49.24
N VAL A 54 21.78 42.86 -48.10
CA VAL A 54 22.68 43.65 -47.24
C VAL A 54 23.05 42.84 -46.01
N ILE A 55 24.33 42.57 -45.80
CA ILE A 55 24.84 41.90 -44.59
C ILE A 55 24.72 42.89 -43.42
N ILE A 56 24.09 42.46 -42.33
CA ILE A 56 23.88 43.26 -41.13
C ILE A 56 24.84 42.77 -40.05
N ALA A 57 25.54 43.70 -39.40
CA ALA A 57 26.34 43.36 -38.24
C ALA A 57 25.43 42.85 -37.10
N PRO A 58 25.74 41.71 -36.47
CA PRO A 58 24.96 41.22 -35.33
C PRO A 58 24.98 42.22 -34.17
N ALA A 59 23.88 42.28 -33.42
CA ALA A 59 23.79 43.11 -32.22
C ALA A 59 24.71 42.55 -31.10
N PRO A 60 25.17 43.39 -30.15
CA PRO A 60 25.92 42.92 -28.98
C PRO A 60 25.16 41.83 -28.23
N GLY A 61 25.77 40.65 -28.04
CA GLY A 61 25.15 39.49 -27.37
C GLY A 61 24.60 38.41 -28.31
N MET A 62 24.60 38.62 -29.62
CA MET A 62 24.31 37.56 -30.60
C MET A 62 25.59 36.75 -30.91
N THR A 63 25.59 35.45 -30.60
CA THR A 63 26.65 34.51 -31.01
C THR A 63 26.43 34.08 -32.46
N MET A 64 27.03 34.80 -33.40
CA MET A 64 27.11 34.35 -34.79
C MET A 64 28.48 34.62 -35.38
N ASP A 65 28.95 33.70 -36.21
CA ASP A 65 30.18 33.84 -36.96
C ASP A 65 29.95 34.78 -38.16
N ASN A 66 30.77 35.83 -38.29
CA ASN A 66 30.59 36.89 -39.29
C ASN A 66 31.36 36.62 -40.59
N THR A 67 31.55 35.35 -40.93
CA THR A 67 32.20 34.95 -42.18
C THR A 67 31.15 34.93 -43.31
N PRO A 68 31.37 35.61 -44.46
CA PRO A 68 30.39 35.62 -45.55
C PRO A 68 30.10 34.20 -46.04
N GLY A 69 28.83 33.77 -45.92
CA GLY A 69 28.35 32.51 -46.50
C GLY A 69 27.91 31.42 -45.52
N HIS A 70 28.14 31.58 -44.21
CA HIS A 70 27.66 30.63 -43.20
C HIS A 70 27.20 31.40 -41.95
N GLY A 71 25.87 31.46 -41.70
CA GLY A 71 25.33 32.05 -40.47
C GLY A 71 25.24 33.58 -40.43
N SER A 72 25.35 34.27 -41.56
CA SER A 72 25.24 35.73 -41.61
C SER A 72 23.79 36.21 -41.51
N ILE A 73 23.52 37.27 -40.73
CA ILE A 73 22.24 37.98 -40.76
C ILE A 73 22.25 38.96 -41.93
N VAL A 74 21.18 38.95 -42.71
CA VAL A 74 20.99 39.82 -43.87
C VAL A 74 19.64 40.52 -43.85
N ALA A 75 19.54 41.64 -44.55
CA ALA A 75 18.29 42.31 -44.87
C ALA A 75 18.12 42.38 -46.39
N LEU A 76 16.89 42.23 -46.89
CA LEU A 76 16.55 42.36 -48.31
C LEU A 76 16.03 43.77 -48.57
N ARG A 77 16.72 44.55 -49.42
CA ARG A 77 16.42 45.98 -49.63
C ARG A 77 16.14 46.33 -51.09
N GLY A 78 15.17 47.22 -51.31
CA GLY A 78 14.91 47.86 -52.59
C GLY A 78 14.88 49.38 -52.41
N GLY A 79 15.99 50.07 -52.69
CA GLY A 79 16.14 51.49 -52.39
C GLY A 79 16.05 51.77 -50.88
N ALA A 80 15.09 52.60 -50.46
CA ALA A 80 14.85 52.95 -49.06
C ALA A 80 13.96 51.93 -48.30
N LEU A 81 13.46 50.89 -48.97
CA LEU A 81 12.55 49.91 -48.39
C LEU A 81 13.27 48.60 -48.04
N THR A 82 12.89 47.97 -46.92
CA THR A 82 13.33 46.65 -46.48
C THR A 82 12.15 45.68 -46.48
N ILE A 83 12.38 44.39 -46.75
CA ILE A 83 11.36 43.35 -46.65
C ILE A 83 11.15 42.95 -45.19
N SER A 84 9.90 42.96 -44.75
CA SER A 84 9.45 42.47 -43.44
C SER A 84 8.60 41.22 -43.59
N CYS A 85 8.81 40.27 -42.68
CA CYS A 85 8.01 39.04 -42.53
C CYS A 85 7.43 38.93 -41.11
N ARG A 86 7.16 40.06 -40.46
CA ARG A 86 6.71 40.08 -39.06
C ARG A 86 5.44 39.25 -38.82
N GLU A 87 4.49 39.32 -39.77
CA GLU A 87 3.17 38.70 -39.66
C GLU A 87 3.14 37.22 -40.12
N GLY A 88 4.28 36.63 -40.50
CA GLY A 88 4.42 35.19 -40.77
C GLY A 88 3.83 34.68 -42.10
N GLU A 89 2.76 35.30 -42.59
CA GLU A 89 1.98 34.81 -43.74
C GLU A 89 2.34 35.51 -45.06
N THR A 90 2.84 36.75 -45.01
CA THR A 90 3.16 37.55 -46.20
C THR A 90 4.39 38.43 -45.99
N PHE A 91 5.09 38.73 -47.09
CA PHE A 91 6.16 39.73 -47.10
C PHE A 91 5.61 41.12 -47.42
N ARG A 92 6.06 42.14 -46.68
CA ARG A 92 5.73 43.56 -46.93
C ARG A 92 6.98 44.41 -47.03
N ALA A 93 6.93 45.46 -47.84
CA ALA A 93 8.00 46.46 -47.89
C ALA A 93 7.77 47.53 -46.82
N VAL A 94 8.79 47.83 -46.01
CA VAL A 94 8.73 48.79 -44.91
C VAL A 94 9.89 49.79 -44.97
N GLY A 95 9.69 51.01 -44.49
CA GLY A 95 10.72 52.06 -44.48
C GLY A 95 11.72 52.01 -43.32
N HIS A 96 11.78 50.89 -42.60
CA HIS A 96 12.69 50.67 -41.46
C HIS A 96 13.26 49.24 -41.51
N CYS A 97 14.26 48.95 -40.69
CA CYS A 97 14.89 47.63 -40.58
C CYS A 97 15.06 47.33 -39.08
N ALA A 98 14.04 46.76 -38.44
CA ALA A 98 14.11 46.30 -37.07
C ALA A 98 14.54 44.81 -37.03
N GLN A 99 14.66 44.24 -35.83
CA GLN A 99 15.29 42.93 -35.63
C GLN A 99 14.54 41.78 -36.34
N TRP A 100 13.23 41.89 -36.55
CA TRP A 100 12.40 40.86 -37.21
C TRP A 100 12.31 41.04 -38.75
N GLU A 101 12.87 42.12 -39.32
CA GLU A 101 13.11 42.30 -40.76
C GLU A 101 14.41 41.64 -41.25
N HIS A 102 15.17 41.07 -40.32
CA HIS A 102 16.38 40.34 -40.62
C HIS A 102 16.07 38.91 -41.06
N PHE A 103 16.98 38.34 -41.84
CA PHE A 103 16.96 36.95 -42.29
C PHE A 103 18.31 36.31 -41.99
N LEU A 104 18.30 35.04 -41.59
CA LEU A 104 19.52 34.27 -41.43
C LEU A 104 19.85 33.57 -42.75
N ALA A 105 21.03 33.83 -43.30
CA ALA A 105 21.56 33.14 -44.48
C ALA A 105 22.23 31.82 -44.06
N LEU A 106 21.67 30.69 -44.51
CA LEU A 106 22.18 29.35 -44.22
C LEU A 106 22.44 28.57 -45.52
N ASP A 107 23.38 27.63 -45.48
CA ASP A 107 23.55 26.65 -46.55
C ASP A 107 22.30 25.73 -46.58
N ALA A 108 21.76 25.47 -47.77
CA ALA A 108 20.55 24.66 -47.96
C ALA A 108 20.61 23.29 -47.28
N ARG A 109 21.80 22.72 -47.07
CA ARG A 109 22.01 21.45 -46.33
C ARG A 109 21.54 21.52 -44.87
N HIS A 110 21.47 22.72 -44.26
CA HIS A 110 20.97 22.88 -42.90
C HIS A 110 19.44 22.80 -42.81
N LEU A 111 18.70 22.86 -43.94
CA LEU A 111 17.25 22.74 -43.89
C LEU A 111 16.79 21.37 -43.36
N SER A 112 17.44 20.29 -43.79
CA SER A 112 17.12 18.94 -43.30
C SER A 112 17.45 18.79 -41.82
N VAL A 113 18.57 19.36 -41.38
CA VAL A 113 18.99 19.40 -39.96
C VAL A 113 17.97 20.15 -39.12
N LEU A 114 17.58 21.37 -39.53
CA LEU A 114 16.60 22.19 -38.83
C LEU A 114 15.21 21.56 -38.81
N HIS A 115 14.79 20.95 -39.92
CA HIS A 115 13.53 20.23 -39.98
C HIS A 115 13.51 19.09 -38.97
N ALA A 116 14.52 18.21 -39.01
CA ALA A 116 14.62 17.08 -38.10
C ALA A 116 14.73 17.51 -36.64
N ALA A 117 15.46 18.58 -36.33
CA ALA A 117 15.55 19.14 -34.99
C ALA A 117 14.17 19.61 -34.46
N LEU A 118 13.35 20.25 -35.29
CA LEU A 118 12.07 20.82 -34.87
C LEU A 118 10.88 19.86 -34.95
N SER A 119 11.01 18.76 -35.69
CA SER A 119 9.88 17.86 -35.99
C SER A 119 9.69 16.72 -34.99
N ARG A 120 10.58 16.55 -34.01
CA ARG A 120 10.58 15.43 -33.07
C ARG A 120 11.03 15.86 -31.69
N ASP A 121 10.86 14.96 -30.73
CA ASP A 121 11.35 15.15 -29.36
C ASP A 121 12.80 14.67 -29.27
N TRP A 122 13.54 15.26 -28.33
CA TRP A 122 14.94 14.99 -28.13
C TRP A 122 15.20 14.73 -26.66
N LYS A 123 16.02 13.71 -26.38
CA LYS A 123 16.48 13.35 -25.05
C LYS A 123 17.85 13.96 -24.80
N LEU A 124 17.96 14.73 -23.73
CA LEU A 124 19.20 15.33 -23.26
C LEU A 124 20.04 14.33 -22.46
N ASP A 125 21.32 14.65 -22.25
CA ASP A 125 22.23 13.83 -21.43
C ASP A 125 21.76 13.68 -19.97
N ASN A 126 20.97 14.64 -19.46
CA ASN A 126 20.36 14.56 -18.13
C ASN A 126 19.08 13.68 -18.09
N GLY A 127 18.69 13.09 -19.23
CA GLY A 127 17.51 12.24 -19.37
C GLY A 127 16.20 12.99 -19.62
N GLU A 128 16.20 14.33 -19.61
CA GLU A 128 15.03 15.14 -19.91
C GLU A 128 14.65 15.02 -21.39
N THR A 129 13.36 14.88 -21.66
CA THR A 129 12.84 14.87 -23.04
C THR A 129 12.19 16.20 -23.36
N ILE A 130 12.60 16.80 -24.47
CA ILE A 130 12.24 18.16 -24.84
C ILE A 130 11.87 18.22 -26.31
N ARG A 131 10.76 18.91 -26.62
CA ARG A 131 10.48 19.39 -27.98
C ARG A 131 11.18 20.73 -28.20
N PRO A 132 12.13 20.84 -29.15
CA PRO A 132 12.89 22.06 -29.34
C PRO A 132 11.99 23.22 -29.80
N GLY A 133 12.22 24.38 -29.21
CA GLY A 133 11.58 25.64 -29.61
C GLY A 133 12.49 26.46 -30.52
N ARG A 134 11.95 27.56 -31.03
CA ARG A 134 12.72 28.59 -31.71
C ARG A 134 12.59 29.92 -30.99
N ASP A 135 13.71 30.64 -30.89
CA ASP A 135 13.75 32.05 -30.49
C ASP A 135 14.61 32.82 -31.50
N GLY A 136 13.94 33.47 -32.46
CA GLY A 136 14.59 34.15 -33.57
C GLY A 136 15.47 33.20 -34.41
N PHE A 137 16.76 33.52 -34.45
CA PHE A 137 17.80 32.77 -35.17
C PHE A 137 18.54 31.77 -34.30
N SER A 138 17.88 31.27 -33.25
CA SER A 138 18.44 30.24 -32.37
C SER A 138 17.44 29.12 -32.13
N LEU A 139 17.95 27.91 -31.95
CA LEU A 139 17.20 26.77 -31.47
C LEU A 139 17.26 26.81 -29.94
N ILE A 140 16.10 26.68 -29.30
CA ILE A 140 16.01 26.58 -27.84
C ILE A 140 15.79 25.12 -27.48
N LEU A 141 16.73 24.58 -26.72
CA LEU A 141 16.71 23.20 -26.25
C LEU A 141 16.90 23.22 -24.73
N GLY A 142 15.80 23.07 -24.00
CA GLY A 142 15.76 23.30 -22.55
C GLY A 142 16.13 24.75 -22.22
N GLN A 143 17.18 24.93 -21.40
CA GLN A 143 17.72 26.26 -21.07
C GLN A 143 18.83 26.71 -22.04
N THR A 144 19.22 25.86 -22.99
CA THR A 144 20.35 26.13 -23.88
C THR A 144 19.88 26.78 -25.18
N ARG A 145 20.55 27.87 -25.57
CA ARG A 145 20.36 28.57 -26.83
C ARG A 145 21.46 28.18 -27.81
N LEU A 146 21.09 27.53 -28.92
CA LEU A 146 22.03 27.02 -29.93
C LEU A 146 21.94 27.85 -31.21
N GLY A 147 23.09 28.16 -31.81
CA GLY A 147 23.18 28.81 -33.12
C GLY A 147 22.81 27.86 -34.24
N LEU A 148 21.94 28.28 -35.16
CA LEU A 148 21.41 27.40 -36.22
C LEU A 148 22.45 27.01 -37.28
N SER A 149 23.53 27.79 -37.43
CA SER A 149 24.62 27.55 -38.37
C SER A 149 25.56 26.42 -37.93
N ASP A 150 25.60 26.14 -36.63
CA ASP A 150 26.58 25.22 -36.03
C ASP A 150 25.91 23.88 -35.68
N LEU A 151 24.62 23.74 -36.02
CA LEU A 151 23.86 22.52 -35.86
C LEU A 151 24.20 21.52 -36.95
N SER A 152 24.52 20.31 -36.53
CA SER A 152 24.69 19.16 -37.40
C SER A 152 23.95 17.95 -36.83
N LEU A 153 23.69 16.98 -37.70
CA LEU A 153 23.21 15.66 -37.30
C LEU A 153 24.29 14.65 -37.64
N THR A 154 24.35 13.57 -36.86
CA THR A 154 25.04 12.34 -37.27
C THR A 154 24.44 11.77 -38.56
N GLU A 155 25.20 10.93 -39.27
CA GLU A 155 24.76 10.34 -40.55
C GLU A 155 23.44 9.57 -40.44
N ASP A 156 23.18 8.95 -39.28
CA ASP A 156 21.93 8.25 -38.96
C ASP A 156 20.75 9.17 -38.59
N GLY A 157 21.00 10.48 -38.47
CA GLY A 157 20.02 11.48 -38.06
C GLY A 157 19.55 11.36 -36.60
N GLN A 158 20.21 10.56 -35.76
CA GLN A 158 19.77 10.26 -34.40
C GLN A 158 20.39 11.17 -33.35
N THR A 159 21.51 11.81 -33.63
CA THR A 159 22.20 12.67 -32.66
C THR A 159 22.27 14.10 -33.17
N LEU A 160 21.78 15.04 -32.38
CA LEU A 160 21.92 16.47 -32.62
C LEU A 160 23.23 16.96 -31.99
N CYS A 161 24.07 17.58 -32.82
CA CYS A 161 25.34 18.14 -32.42
C CYS A 161 25.35 19.66 -32.64
N ALA A 162 26.07 20.39 -31.78
CA ALA A 162 26.37 21.80 -31.94
C ALA A 162 27.89 22.00 -31.81
N ALA A 163 28.52 22.60 -32.83
CA ALA A 163 29.97 22.78 -32.89
C ALA A 163 30.74 21.48 -32.55
N ASP A 164 30.32 20.37 -33.17
CA ASP A 164 30.86 19.01 -33.01
C ASP A 164 30.74 18.39 -31.60
N LYS A 165 29.96 18.99 -30.71
CA LYS A 165 29.59 18.39 -29.42
C LYS A 165 28.18 17.83 -29.48
N ARG A 166 27.98 16.61 -28.99
CA ARG A 166 26.66 16.03 -28.79
C ARG A 166 25.85 16.93 -27.85
N VAL A 167 24.60 17.20 -28.22
CA VAL A 167 23.67 17.98 -27.41
C VAL A 167 22.43 17.16 -27.03
N ALA A 168 21.93 16.30 -27.93
CA ALA A 168 20.78 15.45 -27.66
C ALA A 168 20.70 14.24 -28.60
N THR A 169 19.90 13.24 -28.23
CA THR A 169 19.53 12.10 -29.08
C THR A 169 18.05 12.10 -29.40
N ALA A 170 17.65 11.60 -30.56
CA ALA A 170 16.26 11.54 -30.97
C ALA A 170 15.43 10.67 -30.00
N TRP A 171 14.18 11.08 -29.76
CA TRP A 171 13.25 10.36 -28.89
C TRP A 171 11.83 10.31 -29.49
N PRO A 172 11.12 9.18 -29.42
CA PRO A 172 11.59 7.85 -28.97
C PRO A 172 12.73 7.29 -29.84
N ASP A 173 13.62 6.51 -29.22
CA ASP A 173 14.78 5.91 -29.89
C ASP A 173 14.51 4.46 -30.34
N ALA A 174 15.50 3.85 -30.98
CA ALA A 174 15.40 2.46 -31.43
C ALA A 174 15.19 1.46 -30.28
N ALA A 175 15.68 1.75 -29.07
CA ALA A 175 15.46 0.87 -27.92
C ALA A 175 13.99 0.91 -27.49
N PHE A 176 13.39 2.10 -27.44
CA PHE A 176 11.96 2.27 -27.17
C PHE A 176 11.11 1.51 -28.18
N HIS A 177 11.37 1.69 -29.48
CA HIS A 177 10.62 1.00 -30.53
C HIS A 177 10.73 -0.53 -30.41
N ARG A 178 11.94 -1.06 -30.17
CA ARG A 178 12.13 -2.51 -29.97
C ARG A 178 11.37 -3.04 -28.76
N ALA A 179 11.34 -2.31 -27.64
CA ALA A 179 10.59 -2.72 -26.46
C ALA A 179 9.07 -2.77 -26.73
N ILE A 180 8.53 -1.75 -27.41
CA ILE A 180 7.11 -1.70 -27.78
C ILE A 180 6.75 -2.79 -28.79
N GLU A 181 7.57 -3.03 -29.81
CA GLU A 181 7.37 -4.09 -30.79
C GLU A 181 7.37 -5.48 -30.12
N ALA A 182 8.35 -5.74 -29.25
CA ALA A 182 8.45 -7.00 -28.53
C ALA A 182 7.24 -7.23 -27.60
N ALA A 183 6.81 -6.21 -26.88
CA ALA A 183 5.64 -6.29 -26.02
C ALA A 183 4.33 -6.46 -26.82
N THR A 184 4.22 -5.80 -27.97
CA THR A 184 3.08 -5.95 -28.88
C THR A 184 3.02 -7.36 -29.48
N GLN A 185 4.16 -7.93 -29.87
CA GLN A 185 4.23 -9.30 -30.36
C GLN A 185 3.86 -10.30 -29.25
N ALA A 186 4.43 -10.14 -28.06
CA ALA A 186 4.11 -10.99 -26.92
C ALA A 186 2.62 -10.93 -26.56
N MET A 187 1.99 -9.75 -26.61
CA MET A 187 0.54 -9.59 -26.43
C MET A 187 -0.26 -10.43 -27.44
N GLN A 188 0.13 -10.44 -28.71
CA GLN A 188 -0.54 -11.24 -29.75
C GLN A 188 -0.37 -12.75 -29.50
N ASP A 189 0.83 -13.16 -29.10
CA ASP A 189 1.14 -14.57 -28.81
C ASP A 189 0.39 -15.08 -27.57
N LEU A 190 0.23 -14.24 -26.54
CA LEU A 190 -0.55 -14.55 -25.35
C LEU A 190 -2.03 -14.75 -25.67
N GLN A 191 -2.60 -13.90 -26.52
CA GLN A 191 -3.99 -14.03 -26.98
C GLN A 191 -4.22 -15.34 -27.75
N ALA A 192 -3.20 -15.82 -28.49
CA ALA A 192 -3.29 -17.06 -29.26
C ALA A 192 -3.15 -18.33 -28.39
N ASN A 193 -2.37 -18.28 -27.30
CA ASN A 193 -1.92 -19.49 -26.59
C ASN A 193 -2.50 -19.68 -25.18
N ALA A 194 -3.43 -18.82 -24.72
CA ALA A 194 -4.07 -18.91 -23.39
C ALA A 194 -3.05 -19.16 -22.25
N VAL A 195 -1.91 -18.49 -22.31
CA VAL A 195 -0.84 -18.62 -21.31
C VAL A 195 -1.30 -17.95 -20.02
N ARG A 196 -1.22 -18.68 -18.91
CA ARG A 196 -1.47 -18.12 -17.57
C ARG A 196 -0.20 -17.44 -17.07
N GLY A 197 -0.34 -16.24 -16.51
CA GLY A 197 0.79 -15.48 -15.95
C GLY A 197 1.55 -16.26 -14.87
N ARG A 198 2.86 -15.95 -14.74
CA ARG A 198 3.77 -16.54 -13.74
C ARG A 198 3.32 -16.24 -12.30
N SER A 199 2.90 -14.99 -12.08
CA SER A 199 2.54 -14.48 -10.76
C SER A 199 1.02 -14.38 -10.60
N PRO A 200 0.48 -14.62 -9.39
CA PRO A 200 -0.94 -14.38 -9.08
C PRO A 200 -1.31 -12.88 -9.13
N TRP A 201 -0.33 -11.99 -9.28
CA TRP A 201 -0.52 -10.53 -9.26
C TRP A 201 -0.51 -9.89 -10.65
N GLY A 202 -0.24 -10.65 -11.72
CA GLY A 202 -0.19 -10.15 -13.09
C GLY A 202 -1.33 -10.69 -13.96
N GLU A 203 -2.05 -9.80 -14.64
CA GLU A 203 -3.05 -10.18 -15.63
C GLU A 203 -2.54 -9.87 -17.05
N PRO A 204 -2.49 -10.87 -17.97
CA PRO A 204 -2.15 -10.60 -19.37
C PRO A 204 -3.07 -9.55 -20.03
N ASP A 205 -4.32 -9.46 -19.59
CA ASP A 205 -5.31 -8.51 -20.11
C ASP A 205 -5.03 -7.05 -19.72
N ASP A 206 -4.12 -6.80 -18.77
CA ASP A 206 -3.64 -5.44 -18.45
C ASP A 206 -2.60 -4.94 -19.45
N LEU A 207 -1.97 -5.84 -20.22
CA LEU A 207 -0.88 -5.50 -21.14
C LEU A 207 -1.30 -4.51 -22.25
N PRO A 208 -2.45 -4.67 -22.94
CA PRO A 208 -2.91 -3.70 -23.94
C PRO A 208 -3.09 -2.29 -23.36
N ARG A 209 -3.63 -2.19 -22.14
CA ARG A 209 -3.83 -0.90 -21.46
C ARG A 209 -2.49 -0.24 -21.15
N GLN A 210 -1.55 -0.99 -20.58
CA GLN A 210 -0.24 -0.46 -20.23
C GLN A 210 0.59 -0.11 -21.47
N LEU A 211 0.47 -0.88 -22.55
CA LEU A 211 1.07 -0.56 -23.85
C LEU A 211 0.53 0.75 -24.42
N LEU A 212 -0.80 0.92 -24.43
CA LEU A 212 -1.43 2.15 -24.92
C LEU A 212 -0.89 3.37 -24.17
N LEU A 213 -0.86 3.33 -22.83
CA LEU A 213 -0.33 4.42 -22.01
C LEU A 213 1.13 4.74 -22.37
N THR A 214 1.96 3.72 -22.54
CA THR A 214 3.38 3.87 -22.88
C THR A 214 3.58 4.47 -24.26
N ILE A 215 2.73 4.13 -25.25
CA ILE A 215 2.83 4.65 -26.62
C ILE A 215 2.27 6.07 -26.73
N THR A 216 1.17 6.38 -26.03
CA THR A 216 0.52 7.69 -26.12
C THR A 216 1.22 8.77 -25.30
N ASP A 217 1.82 8.38 -24.16
CA ASP A 217 2.55 9.26 -23.27
C ASP A 217 3.99 8.76 -23.07
N TYR A 218 4.71 8.61 -24.19
CA TYR A 218 6.07 8.08 -24.25
C TYR A 218 7.12 8.96 -23.54
N ASN A 219 6.73 10.18 -23.14
CA ASN A 219 7.58 11.09 -22.37
C ASN A 219 7.46 10.86 -20.85
N GLU A 220 6.49 10.05 -20.39
CA GLU A 220 6.34 9.66 -18.99
C GLU A 220 7.06 8.32 -18.72
N PRO A 221 8.30 8.32 -18.18
CA PRO A 221 9.09 7.11 -18.01
C PRO A 221 8.46 6.10 -17.06
N ARG A 222 7.53 6.51 -16.17
CA ARG A 222 6.81 5.57 -15.30
C ARG A 222 5.97 4.58 -16.10
N HIS A 223 5.46 4.94 -17.27
CA HIS A 223 4.69 3.99 -18.09
C HIS A 223 5.55 2.85 -18.62
N MET A 224 6.78 3.13 -19.07
CA MET A 224 7.74 2.09 -19.45
C MET A 224 8.15 1.23 -18.25
N MET A 225 8.32 1.83 -17.06
CA MET A 225 8.60 1.09 -15.83
C MET A 225 7.48 0.12 -15.45
N PHE A 226 6.23 0.58 -15.49
CA PHE A 226 5.08 -0.26 -15.19
C PHE A 226 4.84 -1.32 -16.26
N LEU A 227 5.17 -1.05 -17.52
CA LEU A 227 5.19 -2.06 -18.57
C LEU A 227 6.22 -3.15 -18.28
N ALA A 228 7.45 -2.77 -17.90
CA ALA A 228 8.49 -3.73 -17.49
C ALA A 228 8.03 -4.60 -16.31
N ARG A 229 7.50 -3.98 -15.25
CA ARG A 229 6.97 -4.70 -14.08
C ARG A 229 5.85 -5.66 -14.47
N LEU A 230 4.88 -5.21 -15.28
CA LEU A 230 3.77 -6.05 -15.73
C LEU A 230 4.29 -7.25 -16.53
N CYS A 231 5.25 -7.02 -17.44
CA CYS A 231 5.92 -8.08 -18.20
C CYS A 231 6.55 -9.13 -17.27
N LEU A 232 7.26 -8.71 -16.21
CA LEU A 232 7.82 -9.64 -15.22
C LEU A 232 6.73 -10.46 -14.49
N LEU A 233 5.62 -9.81 -14.10
CA LEU A 233 4.52 -10.49 -13.40
C LEU A 233 3.86 -11.57 -14.26
N ILE A 234 3.75 -11.34 -15.57
CA ILE A 234 3.15 -12.30 -16.49
C ILE A 234 4.18 -13.28 -17.10
N GLY A 235 5.47 -13.11 -16.81
CA GLY A 235 6.55 -14.03 -17.22
C GLY A 235 7.21 -13.70 -18.57
N LEU A 236 7.13 -12.45 -19.03
CA LEU A 236 7.80 -11.93 -20.23
C LEU A 236 9.14 -11.29 -19.88
N ASP A 237 10.07 -12.09 -19.36
CA ASP A 237 11.36 -11.64 -18.80
C ASP A 237 12.21 -10.85 -19.83
N ASP A 238 12.30 -11.34 -21.08
CA ASP A 238 13.07 -10.67 -22.15
C ASP A 238 12.48 -9.31 -22.54
N VAL A 239 11.14 -9.23 -22.60
CA VAL A 239 10.44 -7.98 -22.91
C VAL A 239 10.62 -6.97 -21.78
N ALA A 240 10.56 -7.44 -20.52
CA ALA A 240 10.83 -6.60 -19.36
C ALA A 240 12.26 -6.03 -19.42
N LEU A 241 13.26 -6.84 -19.76
CA LEU A 241 14.64 -6.37 -19.89
C LEU A 241 14.77 -5.26 -20.95
N LEU A 242 14.15 -5.43 -22.12
CA LEU A 242 14.11 -4.40 -23.16
C LEU A 242 13.47 -3.10 -22.65
N CYS A 243 12.38 -3.19 -21.89
CA CYS A 243 11.74 -2.03 -21.27
C CYS A 243 12.67 -1.35 -20.24
N LEU A 244 13.45 -2.12 -19.47
CA LEU A 244 14.41 -1.61 -18.50
C LEU A 244 15.65 -0.99 -19.16
N ASP A 245 16.04 -1.43 -20.37
CA ASP A 245 17.11 -0.82 -21.18
C ASP A 245 16.74 0.60 -21.62
N VAL A 246 15.48 0.83 -21.98
CA VAL A 246 14.96 2.16 -22.35
C VAL A 246 15.12 3.17 -21.20
N LEU A 247 15.08 2.69 -19.95
CA LEU A 247 15.11 3.51 -18.74
C LEU A 247 16.52 3.81 -18.22
N GLU A 248 17.57 3.28 -18.86
CA GLU A 248 18.96 3.40 -18.40
C GLU A 248 19.40 4.86 -18.21
N ASN A 249 18.95 5.76 -19.09
CA ASN A 249 19.27 7.19 -19.05
C ASN A 249 18.06 8.04 -18.64
N SER A 250 17.23 7.55 -17.71
CA SER A 250 16.05 8.27 -17.21
C SER A 250 16.17 8.62 -15.72
N ALA A 251 15.30 9.52 -15.24
CA ALA A 251 15.19 9.83 -13.81
C ALA A 251 14.80 8.60 -12.95
N LEU A 252 14.30 7.53 -13.57
CA LEU A 252 13.91 6.29 -12.89
C LEU A 252 15.00 5.21 -12.96
N ARG A 253 16.24 5.56 -13.32
CA ARG A 253 17.35 4.60 -13.46
C ARG A 253 17.56 3.73 -12.22
N THR A 254 17.51 4.31 -11.02
CA THR A 254 17.61 3.54 -9.76
C THR A 254 16.52 2.47 -9.66
N ASP A 255 15.26 2.81 -9.92
CA ASP A 255 14.15 1.86 -9.88
C ASP A 255 14.26 0.79 -10.98
N ALA A 256 14.77 1.16 -12.17
CA ALA A 256 15.01 0.21 -13.24
C ALA A 256 16.06 -0.83 -12.86
N LEU A 257 17.15 -0.39 -12.20
CA LEU A 257 18.20 -1.27 -11.68
C LEU A 257 17.68 -2.19 -10.57
N ILE A 258 16.74 -1.74 -9.73
CA ILE A 258 16.07 -2.59 -8.74
C ILE A 258 15.22 -3.66 -9.41
N LEU A 259 14.42 -3.30 -10.43
CA LEU A 259 13.66 -4.30 -11.18
C LEU A 259 14.57 -5.28 -11.94
N ARG A 260 15.73 -4.84 -12.44
CA ARG A 260 16.76 -5.74 -13.00
C ARG A 260 17.30 -6.70 -11.95
N ALA A 261 17.56 -6.22 -10.74
CA ALA A 261 17.99 -7.10 -9.65
C ALA A 261 16.93 -8.15 -9.31
N ILE A 262 15.65 -7.74 -9.26
CA ILE A 262 14.54 -8.66 -9.05
C ILE A 262 14.43 -9.67 -10.20
N LEU A 263 14.57 -9.24 -11.45
CA LEU A 263 14.59 -10.15 -12.61
C LEU A 263 15.75 -11.16 -12.53
N ALA A 264 16.98 -10.69 -12.27
CA ALA A 264 18.13 -11.56 -12.09
C ALA A 264 17.90 -12.57 -10.96
N ARG A 265 17.27 -12.13 -9.86
CA ARG A 265 16.86 -13.01 -8.76
C ARG A 265 15.85 -14.07 -9.18
N LEU A 266 14.84 -13.70 -9.97
CA LEU A 266 13.84 -14.63 -10.53
C LEU A 266 14.45 -15.64 -11.51
N GLN A 267 15.62 -15.33 -12.08
CA GLN A 267 16.42 -16.19 -12.95
C GLN A 267 17.50 -16.98 -12.19
N HIS A 268 17.58 -16.83 -10.86
CA HIS A 268 18.62 -17.42 -10.01
C HIS A 268 20.06 -16.99 -10.38
N ASP A 269 20.23 -15.79 -10.94
CA ASP A 269 21.52 -15.16 -11.22
C ASP A 269 21.90 -14.19 -10.08
N GLU A 270 22.46 -14.75 -9.01
CA GLU A 270 22.88 -13.96 -7.84
C GLU A 270 23.96 -12.92 -8.17
N PRO A 271 25.01 -13.23 -8.97
CA PRO A 271 25.98 -12.21 -9.38
C PRO A 271 25.33 -11.00 -10.07
N ALA A 272 24.45 -11.23 -11.05
CA ALA A 272 23.77 -10.13 -11.74
C ALA A 272 22.81 -9.35 -10.81
N CYS A 273 22.15 -10.05 -9.88
CA CYS A 273 21.32 -9.42 -8.85
C CYS A 273 22.14 -8.47 -7.96
N GLN A 274 23.28 -8.94 -7.46
CA GLN A 274 24.17 -8.14 -6.61
C GLN A 274 24.75 -6.94 -7.36
N GLU A 275 25.20 -7.13 -8.60
CA GLU A 275 25.71 -6.05 -9.45
C GLU A 275 24.65 -4.97 -9.69
N ALA A 276 23.42 -5.38 -10.01
CA ALA A 276 22.31 -4.46 -10.23
C ALA A 276 21.93 -3.67 -8.96
N LEU A 277 21.92 -4.32 -7.78
CA LEU A 277 21.66 -3.65 -6.50
C LEU A 277 22.75 -2.63 -6.15
N ILE A 278 24.02 -2.98 -6.35
CA ILE A 278 25.13 -2.06 -6.13
C ILE A 278 25.07 -0.88 -7.09
N ALA A 279 24.75 -1.14 -8.37
CA ALA A 279 24.52 -0.08 -9.35
C ALA A 279 23.34 0.82 -8.94
N ALA A 280 22.24 0.27 -8.42
CA ALA A 280 21.09 1.04 -7.96
C ALA A 280 21.45 1.98 -6.81
N ILE A 281 22.17 1.48 -5.81
CA ILE A 281 22.64 2.30 -4.66
C ILE A 281 23.62 3.37 -5.13
N THR A 282 24.58 3.01 -5.98
CA THR A 282 25.56 3.96 -6.53
C THR A 282 24.85 5.06 -7.32
N CYS A 283 23.79 4.72 -8.07
CA CYS A 283 22.99 5.68 -8.81
C CYS A 283 22.15 6.60 -7.91
N ALA A 284 21.75 6.14 -6.72
CA ALA A 284 20.91 6.91 -5.81
C ALA A 284 21.69 7.89 -4.91
N LEU A 285 22.94 7.54 -4.59
CA LEU A 285 23.77 8.30 -3.66
C LEU A 285 24.49 9.48 -4.36
N PRO A 286 24.68 10.61 -3.67
CA PRO A 286 25.52 11.70 -4.17
C PRO A 286 27.00 11.27 -4.20
N GLU A 287 27.79 11.78 -5.16
CA GLU A 287 29.23 11.51 -5.22
C GLU A 287 30.00 12.22 -4.08
N ASP A 288 29.96 11.65 -2.88
CA ASP A 288 30.62 12.17 -1.68
C ASP A 288 31.50 11.13 -0.96
N ALA A 289 32.19 11.57 0.09
CA ALA A 289 33.13 10.73 0.85
C ALA A 289 32.46 9.59 1.64
N GLN A 290 31.13 9.62 1.85
CA GLN A 290 30.40 8.57 2.58
C GLN A 290 29.91 7.46 1.66
N THR A 291 29.72 7.74 0.38
CA THR A 291 29.20 6.79 -0.61
C THR A 291 29.99 5.48 -0.70
N PRO A 292 31.34 5.48 -0.76
CA PRO A 292 32.11 4.23 -0.73
C PRO A 292 31.85 3.39 0.54
N VAL A 293 31.70 4.04 1.70
CA VAL A 293 31.45 3.37 2.98
C VAL A 293 30.08 2.68 3.00
N VAL A 294 29.06 3.33 2.45
CA VAL A 294 27.71 2.75 2.32
C VAL A 294 27.72 1.57 1.37
N ILE A 295 28.37 1.70 0.21
CA ILE A 295 28.50 0.64 -0.80
C ILE A 295 29.22 -0.57 -0.22
N ASP A 296 30.37 -0.38 0.45
CA ASP A 296 31.14 -1.48 1.03
C ASP A 296 30.38 -2.22 2.12
N ARG A 297 29.63 -1.49 2.97
CA ARG A 297 28.75 -2.10 3.99
C ARG A 297 27.65 -2.93 3.33
N PHE A 298 27.05 -2.44 2.25
CA PHE A 298 26.01 -3.18 1.52
C PHE A 298 26.58 -4.41 0.82
N ARG A 299 27.77 -4.32 0.19
CA ARG A 299 28.49 -5.46 -0.39
C ARG A 299 28.76 -6.56 0.63
N ALA A 300 29.23 -6.19 1.82
CA ALA A 300 29.46 -7.14 2.90
C ALA A 300 28.17 -7.88 3.29
N ARG A 301 27.03 -7.20 3.27
CA ARG A 301 25.73 -7.80 3.56
C ARG A 301 25.20 -8.69 2.42
N LEU A 302 25.43 -8.32 1.17
CA LEU A 302 25.08 -9.15 0.00
C LEU A 302 25.87 -10.48 -0.06
N ALA A 303 27.00 -10.57 0.63
CA ALA A 303 27.77 -11.81 0.74
C ALA A 303 27.11 -12.85 1.66
N GLU A 304 26.15 -12.45 2.49
CA GLU A 304 25.35 -13.34 3.32
C GLU A 304 24.17 -13.91 2.51
N PRO A 305 23.71 -15.14 2.79
CA PRO A 305 22.61 -15.79 2.07
C PRO A 305 21.24 -15.19 2.47
N GLU A 306 20.98 -13.92 2.21
CA GLU A 306 19.73 -13.23 2.54
C GLU A 306 18.68 -13.31 1.40
N THR A 307 17.39 -13.25 1.76
CA THR A 307 16.31 -13.03 0.77
C THR A 307 16.21 -11.54 0.39
N PHE A 308 15.64 -11.25 -0.78
CA PHE A 308 15.41 -9.86 -1.20
C PHE A 308 14.50 -9.10 -0.20
N LEU A 309 13.51 -9.79 0.38
CA LEU A 309 12.63 -9.21 1.40
C LEU A 309 13.38 -8.85 2.69
N THR A 310 14.35 -9.67 3.11
CA THR A 310 15.20 -9.37 4.27
C THR A 310 16.12 -8.17 4.00
N LEU A 311 16.60 -8.03 2.76
CA LEU A 311 17.43 -6.90 2.32
C LEU A 311 16.62 -5.60 2.17
N TRP A 312 15.31 -5.68 1.94
CA TRP A 312 14.43 -4.56 1.59
C TRP A 312 14.60 -3.32 2.48
N PRO A 313 14.53 -3.42 3.83
CA PRO A 313 14.64 -2.24 4.70
C PRO A 313 16.06 -1.65 4.71
N THR A 314 17.07 -2.44 4.37
CA THR A 314 18.44 -1.96 4.24
C THR A 314 18.64 -1.25 2.91
N LEU A 315 18.03 -1.77 1.84
CA LEU A 315 18.04 -1.14 0.52
C LEU A 315 17.32 0.22 0.55
N GLU A 316 16.15 0.32 1.17
CA GLU A 316 15.43 1.60 1.36
C GLU A 316 16.27 2.63 2.12
N ARG A 317 16.94 2.21 3.19
CA ARG A 317 17.85 3.07 3.96
C ARG A 317 19.07 3.51 3.14
N ALA A 318 19.63 2.63 2.31
CA ALA A 318 20.76 2.94 1.45
C ALA A 318 20.38 3.93 0.33
N ILE A 319 19.18 3.79 -0.22
CA ILE A 319 18.66 4.68 -1.28
C ILE A 319 18.13 6.01 -0.70
N GLY A 320 17.73 6.03 0.57
CA GLY A 320 17.22 7.22 1.25
C GLY A 320 15.74 7.53 0.99
N ARG A 321 14.99 6.57 0.44
CA ARG A 321 13.53 6.65 0.27
C ARG A 321 12.87 5.27 0.28
N PRO A 322 11.56 5.18 0.59
CA PRO A 322 10.81 3.95 0.41
C PRO A 322 10.81 3.47 -1.05
N LEU A 323 10.79 2.15 -1.23
CA LEU A 323 10.61 1.52 -2.54
C LEU A 323 9.13 1.38 -2.87
N TYR A 324 8.82 1.12 -4.15
CA TYR A 324 7.44 0.88 -4.57
C TYR A 324 6.91 -0.42 -3.92
N PRO A 325 5.82 -0.38 -3.11
CA PRO A 325 5.29 -1.58 -2.46
C PRO A 325 4.86 -2.68 -3.45
N SER A 326 4.49 -2.27 -4.67
CA SER A 326 4.05 -3.17 -5.74
C SER A 326 5.16 -4.04 -6.31
N TYR A 327 6.43 -3.77 -6.00
CA TYR A 327 7.56 -4.64 -6.38
C TYR A 327 7.61 -5.92 -5.55
N GLU A 328 7.02 -5.94 -4.36
CA GLU A 328 6.91 -7.16 -3.55
C GLU A 328 6.01 -8.21 -4.20
N ASP A 329 5.11 -7.81 -5.09
CA ASP A 329 4.28 -8.72 -5.89
C ASP A 329 5.14 -9.58 -6.84
N LEU A 330 6.38 -9.17 -7.12
CA LEU A 330 7.36 -9.98 -7.85
C LEU A 330 8.17 -10.92 -6.94
N LEU A 331 8.07 -10.74 -5.62
CA LEU A 331 8.87 -11.45 -4.62
C LEU A 331 8.05 -12.46 -3.80
N VAL A 332 6.71 -12.45 -3.95
CA VAL A 332 5.81 -13.31 -3.17
C VAL A 332 4.68 -13.83 -4.09
N PRO A 333 4.54 -15.15 -4.31
CA PRO A 333 5.47 -16.20 -3.92
C PRO A 333 6.85 -16.02 -4.58
N GLY A 334 7.91 -16.31 -3.84
CA GLY A 334 9.30 -16.14 -4.26
C GLY A 334 10.19 -17.24 -3.72
N TRP A 335 11.36 -17.41 -4.31
CA TRP A 335 12.28 -18.48 -3.90
C TRP A 335 12.90 -18.20 -2.52
N LEU A 336 12.85 -19.22 -1.66
CA LEU A 336 13.56 -19.28 -0.40
C LEU A 336 14.83 -20.14 -0.51
N PRO A 337 15.97 -19.69 0.03
CA PRO A 337 17.14 -20.54 0.20
C PRO A 337 16.80 -21.76 1.06
N ALA A 338 17.12 -22.97 0.57
CA ALA A 338 16.87 -24.22 1.29
C ALA A 338 17.56 -24.25 2.67
N ASP A 339 18.78 -23.72 2.74
CA ASP A 339 19.59 -23.63 3.97
C ASP A 339 19.40 -22.31 4.73
N GLY A 340 18.40 -21.50 4.34
CA GLY A 340 18.12 -20.22 5.01
C GLY A 340 17.81 -20.43 6.49
N GLY A 341 18.40 -19.63 7.36
CA GLY A 341 18.14 -19.65 8.79
C GLY A 341 16.79 -19.04 9.16
N PHE A 342 16.54 -18.95 10.46
CA PHE A 342 15.32 -18.38 11.02
C PHE A 342 15.12 -16.91 10.61
N ALA A 343 16.22 -16.14 10.52
CA ALA A 343 16.19 -14.71 10.22
C ALA A 343 15.82 -14.41 8.76
N GLU A 344 16.09 -15.33 7.83
CA GLU A 344 15.76 -15.19 6.42
C GLU A 344 14.35 -15.70 6.11
N GLN A 345 13.97 -16.85 6.66
CA GLN A 345 12.72 -17.51 6.26
C GLN A 345 11.49 -16.92 6.98
N THR A 346 11.62 -16.46 8.23
CA THR A 346 10.48 -15.91 8.99
C THR A 346 9.88 -14.66 8.33
N PRO A 347 10.67 -13.64 7.92
CA PRO A 347 10.11 -12.47 7.22
C PRO A 347 9.39 -12.84 5.92
N TYR A 348 9.91 -13.82 5.18
CA TYR A 348 9.24 -14.30 3.96
C TYR A 348 7.89 -14.93 4.28
N TYR A 349 7.81 -15.86 5.22
CA TYR A 349 6.55 -16.54 5.55
C TYR A 349 5.51 -15.56 6.09
N HIS A 350 5.92 -14.59 6.91
CA HIS A 350 5.02 -13.52 7.33
C HIS A 350 4.49 -12.73 6.14
N ARG A 351 5.36 -12.35 5.19
CA ARG A 351 4.95 -11.62 3.99
C ARG A 351 4.07 -12.44 3.06
N LEU A 352 4.33 -13.75 2.97
CA LEU A 352 3.51 -14.72 2.23
C LEU A 352 2.08 -14.77 2.80
N GLU A 353 1.95 -14.90 4.13
CA GLU A 353 0.66 -14.90 4.82
C GLU A 353 -0.07 -13.56 4.67
N GLU A 354 0.62 -12.43 4.78
CA GLU A 354 0.03 -11.10 4.54
C GLU A 354 -0.45 -10.94 3.10
N LYS A 355 0.37 -11.30 2.11
CA LYS A 355 0.03 -11.20 0.69
C LYS A 355 -1.13 -12.13 0.35
N TRP A 356 -1.23 -13.32 0.94
CA TRP A 356 -2.39 -14.19 0.74
C TRP A 356 -3.73 -13.49 1.00
N THR A 357 -3.81 -12.68 2.06
CA THR A 357 -5.06 -11.95 2.39
C THR A 357 -5.47 -10.94 1.32
N GLN A 358 -4.52 -10.47 0.53
CA GLN A 358 -4.71 -9.53 -0.58
C GLN A 358 -4.94 -10.24 -1.92
N CYS A 359 -4.74 -11.57 -1.98
CA CYS A 359 -4.83 -12.34 -3.21
C CYS A 359 -6.30 -12.55 -3.64
N PRO A 360 -6.68 -12.14 -4.87
CA PRO A 360 -8.02 -12.38 -5.40
C PRO A 360 -8.39 -13.87 -5.37
N ALA A 361 -9.64 -14.18 -5.04
CA ALA A 361 -10.09 -15.55 -4.79
C ALA A 361 -9.83 -16.48 -6.00
N GLU A 362 -10.07 -15.98 -7.21
CA GLU A 362 -9.84 -16.64 -8.49
C GLU A 362 -8.36 -16.91 -8.80
N ARG A 363 -7.44 -16.19 -8.15
CA ARG A 363 -5.98 -16.29 -8.34
C ARG A 363 -5.29 -17.09 -7.23
N ARG A 364 -5.98 -17.38 -6.13
CA ARG A 364 -5.43 -18.13 -4.98
C ARG A 364 -4.82 -19.47 -5.35
N GLN A 365 -5.40 -20.21 -6.30
CA GLN A 365 -4.81 -21.49 -6.72
C GLN A 365 -3.46 -21.30 -7.43
N ILE A 366 -3.30 -20.22 -8.21
CA ILE A 366 -2.02 -19.89 -8.86
C ILE A 366 -0.99 -19.54 -7.78
N PHE A 367 -1.39 -18.74 -6.79
CA PHE A 367 -0.53 -18.40 -5.64
C PHE A 367 -0.01 -19.64 -4.92
N LEU A 368 -0.90 -20.57 -4.54
CA LEU A 368 -0.53 -21.80 -3.82
C LEU A 368 0.34 -22.72 -4.67
N ASN A 369 0.01 -22.88 -5.96
CA ASN A 369 0.80 -23.72 -6.87
C ASN A 369 2.22 -23.18 -7.06
N GLU A 370 2.36 -21.86 -7.19
CA GLU A 370 3.66 -21.23 -7.38
C GLU A 370 4.52 -21.32 -6.11
N GLU A 371 3.95 -21.05 -4.93
CA GLU A 371 4.64 -21.27 -3.65
C GLU A 371 5.10 -22.72 -3.48
N ARG A 372 4.21 -23.68 -3.76
CA ARG A 372 4.52 -25.11 -3.71
C ARG A 372 5.64 -25.49 -4.67
N ARG A 373 5.65 -24.90 -5.88
CA ARG A 373 6.68 -25.14 -6.90
C ARG A 373 8.05 -24.58 -6.49
N LEU A 374 8.07 -23.39 -5.89
CA LEU A 374 9.30 -22.68 -5.52
C LEU A 374 9.93 -23.24 -4.24
N ASN A 375 9.11 -23.50 -3.21
CA ASN A 375 9.60 -23.74 -1.86
C ASN A 375 9.18 -25.11 -1.27
N GLY A 376 8.32 -25.85 -1.96
CA GLY A 376 7.80 -27.13 -1.47
C GLY A 376 6.87 -27.00 -0.27
N PRO A 377 6.62 -28.10 0.46
CA PRO A 377 5.75 -28.09 1.65
C PRO A 377 6.33 -27.24 2.78
N SER A 378 5.52 -26.38 3.37
CA SER A 378 5.88 -25.55 4.53
C SER A 378 4.68 -25.36 5.46
N HIS A 379 4.94 -24.95 6.71
CA HIS A 379 3.87 -24.62 7.66
C HIS A 379 2.96 -23.50 7.12
N ALA A 380 3.56 -22.46 6.51
CA ALA A 380 2.85 -21.36 5.89
C ALA A 380 2.02 -21.82 4.68
N LEU A 381 2.58 -22.63 3.77
CA LEU A 381 1.79 -23.17 2.66
C LEU A 381 0.59 -24.00 3.16
N ALA A 382 0.81 -24.87 4.14
CA ALA A 382 -0.25 -25.72 4.69
C ALA A 382 -1.39 -24.90 5.32
N ILE A 383 -1.11 -23.81 6.04
CA ILE A 383 -2.17 -22.96 6.60
C ILE A 383 -2.95 -22.23 5.51
N LEU A 384 -2.27 -21.73 4.47
CA LEU A 384 -2.94 -21.05 3.35
C LEU A 384 -3.83 -21.99 2.54
N GLU A 385 -3.37 -23.22 2.30
CA GLU A 385 -4.19 -24.28 1.71
C GLU A 385 -5.38 -24.59 2.61
N GLY A 386 -5.18 -24.70 3.93
CA GLY A 386 -6.25 -24.90 4.90
C GLY A 386 -7.33 -23.81 4.80
N HIS A 387 -6.92 -22.54 4.69
CA HIS A 387 -7.87 -21.43 4.51
C HIS A 387 -8.65 -21.53 3.20
N LYS A 388 -8.00 -21.91 2.10
CA LYS A 388 -8.69 -22.13 0.83
C LYS A 388 -9.75 -23.24 0.95
N HIS A 389 -9.36 -24.42 1.43
CA HIS A 389 -10.26 -25.55 1.61
C HIS A 389 -11.44 -25.20 2.53
N TRP A 390 -11.16 -24.46 3.61
CA TRP A 390 -12.20 -24.00 4.52
C TRP A 390 -13.24 -23.11 3.84
N LEU A 391 -12.79 -22.12 3.06
CA LEU A 391 -13.68 -21.20 2.33
C LEU A 391 -14.45 -21.88 1.19
N ASP A 392 -13.90 -22.96 0.64
CA ASP A 392 -14.57 -23.82 -0.35
C ASP A 392 -15.60 -24.78 0.29
N GLY A 393 -15.66 -24.86 1.62
CA GLY A 393 -16.56 -25.73 2.38
C GLY A 393 -16.01 -27.15 2.63
N GLU A 394 -14.74 -27.39 2.32
CA GLU A 394 -14.01 -28.64 2.46
C GLU A 394 -13.38 -28.73 3.86
N GLN A 395 -14.22 -28.89 4.88
CA GLN A 395 -13.82 -28.74 6.29
C GLN A 395 -12.87 -29.85 6.76
N GLU A 396 -13.03 -31.08 6.28
CA GLU A 396 -12.18 -32.21 6.68
C GLU A 396 -10.75 -32.01 6.16
N GLU A 397 -10.61 -31.63 4.89
CA GLU A 397 -9.36 -31.28 4.23
C GLU A 397 -8.69 -30.08 4.92
N ALA A 398 -9.45 -29.03 5.20
CA ALA A 398 -8.94 -27.86 5.91
C ALA A 398 -8.38 -28.21 7.28
N ASN A 399 -9.10 -29.01 8.07
CA ASN A 399 -8.67 -29.45 9.40
C ASN A 399 -7.37 -30.25 9.35
N ALA A 400 -7.22 -31.18 8.39
CA ALA A 400 -5.99 -31.94 8.21
C ALA A 400 -4.79 -31.04 7.86
N LEU A 401 -5.03 -29.99 7.07
CA LEU A 401 -4.01 -29.00 6.71
C LEU A 401 -3.61 -28.11 7.89
N TYR A 402 -4.56 -27.70 8.74
CA TYR A 402 -4.24 -26.97 9.99
C TYR A 402 -3.41 -27.83 10.97
N ASP A 403 -3.72 -29.12 11.09
CA ASP A 403 -2.90 -30.04 11.89
C ASP A 403 -1.49 -30.22 11.32
N THR A 404 -1.36 -30.26 9.99
CA THR A 404 -0.07 -30.30 9.28
C THR A 404 0.73 -29.01 9.50
N ALA A 405 0.08 -27.86 9.32
CA ALA A 405 0.69 -26.55 9.52
C ALA A 405 1.24 -26.41 10.94
N ARG A 406 0.44 -26.76 11.95
CA ARG A 406 0.86 -26.76 13.36
C ARG A 406 2.06 -27.68 13.59
N SER A 407 1.99 -28.91 13.09
CA SER A 407 3.08 -29.89 13.25
C SER A 407 4.39 -29.38 12.65
N LEU A 408 4.35 -28.87 11.42
CA LEU A 408 5.52 -28.31 10.73
C LEU A 408 6.05 -27.06 11.42
N SER A 409 5.18 -26.21 11.94
CA SER A 409 5.55 -25.01 12.67
C SER A 409 6.34 -25.36 13.94
N LEU A 410 5.83 -26.29 14.76
CA LEU A 410 6.48 -26.74 15.99
C LEU A 410 7.80 -27.46 15.73
N GLN A 411 7.84 -28.34 14.72
CA GLN A 411 9.04 -29.10 14.35
C GLN A 411 10.18 -28.19 13.87
N ASN A 412 9.85 -27.18 13.05
CA ASN A 412 10.84 -26.30 12.46
C ASN A 412 11.09 -25.02 13.28
N GLN A 413 10.37 -24.84 14.40
CA GLN A 413 10.39 -23.62 15.22
C GLN A 413 10.13 -22.35 14.40
N ARG A 414 9.13 -22.40 13.50
CA ARG A 414 8.71 -21.27 12.67
C ARG A 414 7.26 -20.96 12.95
N TYR A 415 6.95 -19.70 13.19
CA TYR A 415 5.67 -19.31 13.75
C TYR A 415 4.90 -18.42 12.78
N PHE A 416 3.58 -18.50 12.87
CA PHE A 416 2.64 -17.77 12.03
C PHE A 416 2.54 -16.28 12.43
N ILE A 417 1.98 -15.47 11.54
CA ILE A 417 1.57 -14.11 11.91
C ILE A 417 0.48 -14.14 12.98
N HIS A 418 0.31 -13.01 13.66
CA HIS A 418 -0.58 -12.86 14.81
C HIS A 418 -1.97 -13.48 14.64
N PHE A 419 -2.66 -13.19 13.53
CA PHE A 419 -4.02 -13.67 13.26
C PHE A 419 -4.09 -15.18 12.94
N ASN A 420 -3.01 -15.75 12.44
CA ASN A 420 -2.92 -17.17 12.13
C ASN A 420 -2.49 -18.03 13.34
N GLY A 421 -2.17 -17.40 14.47
CA GLY A 421 -1.85 -18.08 15.73
C GLY A 421 -2.96 -19.00 16.25
N GLY A 422 -4.22 -18.81 15.82
CA GLY A 422 -5.33 -19.70 16.18
C GLY A 422 -5.12 -21.15 15.76
N VAL A 423 -4.25 -21.44 14.79
CA VAL A 423 -3.93 -22.83 14.38
C VAL A 423 -3.38 -23.70 15.51
N TYR A 424 -2.72 -23.09 16.52
CA TYR A 424 -2.23 -23.84 17.68
C TYR A 424 -3.35 -24.32 18.58
N THR A 425 -4.44 -23.54 18.67
CA THR A 425 -5.58 -23.76 19.57
C THR A 425 -6.86 -24.18 18.84
N TRP A 426 -6.82 -24.29 17.52
CA TRP A 426 -7.89 -24.84 16.71
C TRP A 426 -8.06 -26.34 17.00
N GLN A 427 -9.27 -26.72 17.38
CA GLN A 427 -9.67 -28.10 17.58
C GLN A 427 -10.53 -28.54 16.38
N GLY A 428 -9.88 -29.14 15.39
CA GLY A 428 -10.58 -29.90 14.35
C GLY A 428 -11.19 -31.19 14.91
N HIS A 429 -11.36 -32.22 14.06
CA HIS A 429 -11.92 -33.50 14.49
C HIS A 429 -11.04 -34.30 15.46
N ALA A 430 -9.71 -34.09 15.42
CA ALA A 430 -8.79 -34.72 16.35
C ALA A 430 -8.76 -33.94 17.68
N THR A 431 -9.57 -34.37 18.65
CA THR A 431 -9.50 -33.84 20.01
C THR A 431 -8.15 -34.21 20.64
N ARG A 432 -7.35 -33.20 20.93
CA ARG A 432 -6.09 -33.38 21.66
C ARG A 432 -6.39 -33.57 23.16
N PRO A 433 -5.62 -34.42 23.86
CA PRO A 433 -5.74 -34.49 25.31
C PRO A 433 -5.42 -33.10 25.89
N ALA A 434 -6.31 -32.60 26.74
CA ALA A 434 -6.09 -31.34 27.42
C ALA A 434 -4.85 -31.43 28.31
N ASP A 435 -4.11 -30.33 28.45
CA ASP A 435 -3.13 -30.20 29.52
C ASP A 435 -3.83 -30.42 30.88
N PRO A 436 -3.14 -30.96 31.89
CA PRO A 436 -3.70 -31.04 33.23
C PRO A 436 -3.86 -29.62 33.80
N HIS A 437 -5.10 -29.13 33.85
CA HIS A 437 -5.51 -27.84 34.45
C HIS A 437 -4.82 -26.57 33.90
N PRO A 438 -4.90 -26.27 32.59
CA PRO A 438 -4.17 -25.15 32.00
C PRO A 438 -4.67 -23.81 32.53
N LEU A 439 -6.00 -23.66 32.66
CA LEU A 439 -6.68 -22.44 33.10
C LEU A 439 -7.86 -22.82 34.01
N SER A 440 -7.68 -22.75 35.33
CA SER A 440 -8.78 -22.91 36.29
C SER A 440 -8.99 -21.63 37.09
N ILE A 441 -10.26 -21.33 37.35
CA ILE A 441 -10.71 -20.22 38.20
C ILE A 441 -11.44 -20.74 39.46
N ASP A 442 -11.38 -22.05 39.74
CA ASP A 442 -12.17 -22.65 40.83
C ASP A 442 -11.75 -22.13 42.21
N SER A 443 -10.48 -21.76 42.36
CA SER A 443 -9.91 -21.18 43.58
C SER A 443 -10.16 -19.67 43.72
N TRP A 444 -10.77 -19.03 42.72
CA TRP A 444 -10.97 -17.58 42.72
C TRP A 444 -12.01 -17.15 43.75
N ARG A 445 -11.77 -15.99 44.34
CA ARG A 445 -12.69 -15.37 45.28
C ARG A 445 -13.68 -14.51 44.51
N TRP A 446 -14.94 -14.57 44.95
CA TRP A 446 -16.04 -13.81 44.38
C TRP A 446 -16.56 -12.79 45.38
N ALA A 447 -17.05 -11.67 44.89
CA ALA A 447 -17.72 -10.65 45.70
C ALA A 447 -18.92 -10.08 44.93
N GLY A 448 -20.03 -9.86 45.65
CA GLY A 448 -21.24 -9.26 45.09
C GLY A 448 -22.08 -10.23 44.27
N LEU A 449 -21.96 -11.55 44.50
CA LEU A 449 -22.80 -12.53 43.81
C LEU A 449 -24.27 -12.43 44.27
N PRO A 450 -25.24 -12.82 43.42
CA PRO A 450 -26.67 -12.75 43.74
C PRO A 450 -27.11 -13.53 44.98
N ASP A 451 -26.42 -14.62 45.34
CA ASP A 451 -26.71 -15.36 46.58
C ASP A 451 -26.41 -14.54 47.86
N GLU A 452 -25.66 -13.44 47.72
CA GLU A 452 -25.41 -12.42 48.77
C GLU A 452 -26.39 -11.23 48.67
N GLU A 453 -27.25 -11.17 47.65
CA GLU A 453 -28.18 -10.05 47.39
C GLU A 453 -29.60 -10.35 47.90
N GLN A 454 -29.84 -10.11 49.18
CA GLN A 454 -31.20 -9.84 49.69
C GLN A 454 -31.63 -8.37 49.51
N ASP A 455 -30.77 -7.48 48.98
CA ASP A 455 -30.88 -6.05 49.30
C ASP A 455 -30.85 -5.05 48.12
N THR A 456 -31.00 -5.51 46.86
CA THR A 456 -31.07 -4.61 45.68
C THR A 456 -32.50 -4.30 45.23
N GLY A 457 -33.42 -4.00 46.15
CA GLY A 457 -34.71 -3.37 45.82
C GLY A 457 -35.61 -4.04 44.76
N GLY A 458 -35.35 -5.29 44.35
CA GLY A 458 -36.21 -6.12 43.50
C GLY A 458 -36.07 -6.00 41.97
N SER A 459 -35.17 -5.19 41.39
CA SER A 459 -35.07 -5.08 39.91
C SER A 459 -33.95 -5.94 39.32
N ARG A 460 -34.33 -6.96 38.54
CA ARG A 460 -33.41 -7.84 37.80
C ARG A 460 -32.62 -7.07 36.73
N PRO A 461 -31.33 -7.41 36.48
CA PRO A 461 -30.54 -6.72 35.47
C PRO A 461 -31.11 -6.97 34.07
N VAL A 462 -31.25 -5.90 33.28
CA VAL A 462 -31.72 -5.98 31.88
C VAL A 462 -30.61 -6.48 30.94
N LEU A 463 -29.35 -6.28 31.33
CA LEU A 463 -28.15 -6.71 30.62
C LEU A 463 -27.03 -6.96 31.64
N THR A 464 -26.27 -8.03 31.43
CA THR A 464 -25.04 -8.30 32.18
C THR A 464 -23.83 -8.16 31.27
N LEU A 465 -22.92 -7.25 31.61
CA LEU A 465 -21.63 -7.04 30.94
C LEU A 465 -20.55 -7.87 31.63
N ILE A 466 -19.71 -8.56 30.86
CA ILE A 466 -18.57 -9.32 31.39
C ILE A 466 -17.28 -8.81 30.76
N ALA A 467 -16.36 -8.32 31.58
CA ALA A 467 -15.01 -7.91 31.19
C ALA A 467 -13.97 -8.60 32.08
N ALA A 468 -12.77 -8.85 31.54
CA ALA A 468 -11.72 -9.48 32.33
C ALA A 468 -10.31 -9.16 31.80
N GLY A 469 -9.32 -9.30 32.69
CA GLY A 469 -7.94 -8.89 32.43
C GLY A 469 -7.02 -9.18 33.61
N ASP A 470 -5.78 -8.72 33.51
CA ASP A 470 -4.78 -8.82 34.57
C ASP A 470 -4.69 -7.54 35.41
N ARG A 471 -3.79 -7.56 36.39
CA ARG A 471 -3.43 -6.40 37.21
C ARG A 471 -3.06 -5.14 36.42
N ARG A 472 -2.46 -5.27 35.22
CA ARG A 472 -2.04 -4.12 34.41
C ARG A 472 -3.22 -3.51 33.66
N TYR A 473 -4.08 -4.36 33.09
CA TYR A 473 -5.33 -3.94 32.45
C TYR A 473 -6.35 -3.37 33.44
N PHE A 474 -6.10 -3.46 34.75
CA PHE A 474 -6.91 -2.76 35.76
C PHE A 474 -6.99 -1.25 35.51
N ALA A 475 -6.00 -0.65 34.85
CA ALA A 475 -5.99 0.78 34.53
C ALA A 475 -7.23 1.27 33.74
N PHE A 476 -7.90 0.37 33.01
CA PHE A 476 -9.11 0.70 32.26
C PHE A 476 -10.41 0.58 33.08
N ILE A 477 -10.38 -0.16 34.20
CA ILE A 477 -11.59 -0.45 34.99
C ILE A 477 -12.25 0.82 35.55
N PRO A 478 -11.51 1.81 36.10
CA PRO A 478 -12.15 3.03 36.59
C PRO A 478 -12.92 3.78 35.50
N GLY A 479 -12.31 3.95 34.32
CA GLY A 479 -12.95 4.57 33.16
C GLY A 479 -14.17 3.78 32.68
N LEU A 480 -14.07 2.45 32.59
CA LEU A 480 -15.19 1.58 32.23
C LEU A 480 -16.37 1.74 33.18
N ILE A 481 -16.14 1.68 34.49
CA ILE A 481 -17.19 1.85 35.51
C ILE A 481 -17.82 3.24 35.40
N ALA A 482 -17.01 4.30 35.34
CA ALA A 482 -17.50 5.66 35.27
C ALA A 482 -18.33 5.90 33.99
N SER A 483 -17.88 5.38 32.85
CA SER A 483 -18.60 5.44 31.57
C SER A 483 -19.97 4.78 31.64
N LEU A 484 -20.05 3.60 32.25
CA LEU A 484 -21.28 2.85 32.38
C LEU A 484 -22.27 3.55 33.31
N VAL A 485 -21.80 4.08 34.44
CA VAL A 485 -22.63 4.84 35.38
C VAL A 485 -23.20 6.07 34.69
N GLN A 486 -22.36 6.87 34.01
CA GLN A 486 -22.80 8.06 33.30
C GLN A 486 -23.82 7.75 32.20
N ALA A 487 -23.61 6.67 31.43
CA ALA A 487 -24.56 6.22 30.42
C ALA A 487 -25.91 5.77 31.02
N CYS A 488 -25.88 5.17 32.22
CA CYS A 488 -27.11 4.77 32.91
C CYS A 488 -27.89 5.97 33.48
N ASP A 489 -27.18 6.94 34.06
CA ASP A 489 -27.79 8.12 34.67
C ASP A 489 -28.36 9.10 33.64
N GLY A 490 -27.73 9.19 32.46
CA GLY A 490 -28.18 10.05 31.37
C GLY A 490 -29.36 9.49 30.56
N ALA A 491 -29.80 8.26 30.81
CA ALA A 491 -30.80 7.59 30.01
C ALA A 491 -32.24 7.96 30.41
N GLU A 492 -33.11 8.22 29.43
CA GLU A 492 -34.53 8.57 29.67
C GLU A 492 -35.33 7.49 30.42
N ALA A 493 -34.96 6.22 30.26
CA ALA A 493 -35.53 5.10 31.00
C ALA A 493 -34.39 4.21 31.51
N PRO A 494 -33.86 4.49 32.71
CA PRO A 494 -32.72 3.76 33.22
C PRO A 494 -33.10 2.30 33.48
N GLY A 495 -32.32 1.38 32.89
CA GLY A 495 -32.42 -0.06 33.15
C GLY A 495 -31.24 -0.50 34.01
N HIS A 496 -31.47 -1.42 34.95
CA HIS A 496 -30.39 -1.95 35.79
C HIS A 496 -29.41 -2.77 34.95
N VAL A 497 -28.14 -2.34 34.87
CA VAL A 497 -27.05 -3.07 34.21
C VAL A 497 -26.11 -3.66 35.26
N ARG A 498 -25.72 -4.91 35.07
CA ARG A 498 -24.72 -5.57 35.92
C ARG A 498 -23.38 -5.62 35.20
N LEU A 499 -22.33 -5.12 35.82
CA LEU A 499 -20.95 -5.30 35.36
C LEU A 499 -20.28 -6.41 36.17
N VAL A 500 -19.77 -7.42 35.48
CA VAL A 500 -18.99 -8.52 36.05
C VAL A 500 -17.54 -8.39 35.61
N LEU A 501 -16.62 -8.33 36.57
CA LEU A 501 -15.19 -8.22 36.32
C LEU A 501 -14.43 -9.46 36.77
N GLY A 502 -13.57 -10.00 35.90
CA GLY A 502 -12.56 -10.99 36.27
C GLY A 502 -11.16 -10.38 36.30
N VAL A 503 -10.48 -10.37 37.45
CA VAL A 503 -9.15 -9.75 37.56
C VAL A 503 -8.12 -10.76 38.05
N ALA A 504 -7.21 -11.15 37.16
CA ALA A 504 -6.08 -12.00 37.51
C ALA A 504 -4.99 -11.18 38.22
N HIS A 505 -4.45 -11.75 39.30
CA HIS A 505 -3.34 -11.20 40.09
C HIS A 505 -3.60 -9.78 40.64
N ALA A 506 -4.86 -9.46 40.94
CA ALA A 506 -5.24 -8.17 41.51
C ALA A 506 -4.47 -7.85 42.80
N SER A 507 -4.01 -6.61 42.96
CA SER A 507 -3.41 -6.14 44.21
C SER A 507 -4.47 -5.93 45.31
N ASP A 508 -4.05 -5.89 46.58
CA ASP A 508 -4.96 -5.59 47.69
C ASP A 508 -5.64 -4.23 47.53
N GLU A 509 -4.92 -3.24 46.99
CA GLU A 509 -5.45 -1.90 46.70
C GLU A 509 -6.54 -1.93 45.61
N GLN A 510 -6.30 -2.70 44.54
CA GLN A 510 -7.25 -2.90 43.45
C GLN A 510 -8.51 -3.62 43.93
N VAL A 511 -8.35 -4.66 44.76
CA VAL A 511 -9.48 -5.38 45.39
C VAL A 511 -10.24 -4.46 46.33
N ALA A 512 -9.55 -3.66 47.16
CA ALA A 512 -10.19 -2.69 48.04
C ALA A 512 -10.99 -1.65 47.24
N PHE A 513 -10.43 -1.14 46.14
CA PHE A 513 -11.13 -0.20 45.25
C PHE A 513 -12.43 -0.81 44.71
N LEU A 514 -12.40 -2.05 44.19
CA LEU A 514 -13.62 -2.71 43.70
C LEU A 514 -14.67 -2.93 44.79
N LYS A 515 -14.25 -3.26 46.02
CA LYS A 515 -15.16 -3.40 47.17
C LYS A 515 -15.82 -2.08 47.54
N ASP A 516 -15.05 -1.00 47.56
CA ASP A 516 -15.54 0.34 47.89
C ASP A 516 -16.54 0.83 46.83
N VAL A 517 -16.21 0.63 45.55
CA VAL A 517 -17.12 0.96 44.43
C VAL A 517 -18.39 0.12 44.47
N ALA A 518 -18.31 -1.20 44.64
CA ALA A 518 -19.49 -2.06 44.73
C ALA A 518 -20.39 -1.67 45.93
N SER A 519 -19.79 -1.24 47.04
CA SER A 519 -20.53 -0.77 48.22
C SER A 519 -21.16 0.60 47.99
N ALA A 520 -20.45 1.51 47.33
CA ALA A 520 -20.96 2.83 46.97
C ALA A 520 -22.14 2.75 45.98
N LEU A 521 -22.01 1.97 44.90
CA LEU A 521 -23.10 1.75 43.94
C LEU A 521 -24.38 1.25 44.61
N ARG A 522 -24.25 0.33 45.57
CA ARG A 522 -25.38 -0.17 46.36
C ARG A 522 -25.99 0.89 47.28
N ARG A 523 -25.14 1.62 48.01
CA ARG A 523 -25.58 2.69 48.93
C ARG A 523 -26.35 3.79 48.19
N GLU A 524 -25.85 4.18 47.01
CA GLU A 524 -26.47 5.21 46.17
C GLU A 524 -27.64 4.68 45.32
N LYS A 525 -27.99 3.39 45.45
CA LYS A 525 -29.04 2.72 44.64
C LYS A 525 -28.85 2.95 43.14
N SER A 526 -27.61 2.86 42.69
CA SER A 526 -27.25 3.05 41.28
C SER A 526 -27.95 2.02 40.39
N MET A 527 -28.18 2.41 39.14
CA MET A 527 -28.65 1.51 38.08
C MET A 527 -27.53 0.61 37.55
N VAL A 528 -26.33 0.69 38.13
CA VAL A 528 -25.21 -0.19 37.87
C VAL A 528 -24.92 -1.02 39.13
N SER A 529 -24.85 -2.35 38.99
CA SER A 529 -24.29 -3.23 40.00
C SER A 529 -22.94 -3.78 39.57
N LEU A 530 -22.05 -4.00 40.54
CA LEU A 530 -20.71 -4.54 40.31
C LEU A 530 -20.54 -5.89 41.00
N VAL A 531 -20.21 -6.90 40.21
CA VAL A 531 -19.77 -8.23 40.67
C VAL A 531 -18.34 -8.42 40.22
N PHE A 532 -17.48 -9.02 41.04
CA PHE A 532 -16.13 -9.32 40.58
C PHE A 532 -15.57 -10.61 41.16
N ALA A 533 -14.69 -11.23 40.38
CA ALA A 533 -13.92 -12.40 40.73
C ALA A 533 -12.43 -12.08 40.60
N TYR A 534 -11.62 -12.57 41.52
CA TYR A 534 -10.18 -12.34 41.50
C TYR A 534 -9.41 -13.52 42.06
N GLY A 535 -8.20 -13.73 41.52
CA GLY A 535 -7.33 -14.84 41.89
C GLY A 535 -6.11 -14.92 40.99
N SER A 536 -5.36 -16.01 41.09
CA SER A 536 -4.24 -16.32 40.20
C SER A 536 -4.65 -17.38 39.17
N LEU A 537 -4.04 -17.34 37.99
CA LEU A 537 -4.14 -18.40 36.99
C LEU A 537 -2.94 -19.35 37.11
N SER A 538 -3.17 -20.64 36.90
CA SER A 538 -2.11 -21.66 36.82
C SER A 538 -1.06 -21.33 35.75
N HIS A 539 -1.52 -20.80 34.61
CA HIS A 539 -0.68 -20.27 33.54
C HIS A 539 -1.14 -18.86 33.15
N SER A 540 -0.19 -17.93 33.10
CA SER A 540 -0.46 -16.50 32.88
C SER A 540 0.28 -16.01 31.65
N ASP A 541 -0.46 -15.78 30.56
CA ASP A 541 0.03 -15.15 29.34
C ASP A 541 -1.04 -14.17 28.80
N GLY A 542 -0.70 -13.44 27.73
CA GLY A 542 -1.63 -12.46 27.15
C GLY A 542 -2.96 -13.07 26.69
N ALA A 543 -2.94 -14.31 26.20
CA ALA A 543 -4.15 -14.99 25.74
C ALA A 543 -5.02 -15.44 26.93
N SER A 544 -4.40 -15.95 28.00
CA SER A 544 -5.15 -16.44 29.16
C SER A 544 -5.93 -15.35 29.88
N PHE A 545 -5.45 -14.11 29.89
CA PHE A 545 -6.17 -12.98 30.48
C PHE A 545 -7.45 -12.62 29.73
N SER A 546 -7.43 -12.64 28.39
CA SER A 546 -8.63 -12.39 27.56
C SER A 546 -9.73 -13.45 27.80
N CYS A 547 -9.30 -14.70 28.01
CA CYS A 547 -10.16 -15.86 28.21
C CYS A 547 -10.95 -15.84 29.52
N ILE A 548 -10.50 -15.10 30.53
CA ILE A 548 -11.14 -15.08 31.85
C ILE A 548 -12.65 -14.76 31.73
N ARG A 549 -13.03 -13.89 30.78
CA ARG A 549 -14.44 -13.55 30.49
C ARG A 549 -15.30 -14.79 30.26
N TYR A 550 -14.79 -15.73 29.47
CA TYR A 550 -15.47 -16.97 29.12
C TYR A 550 -15.32 -18.05 30.19
N LEU A 551 -14.26 -18.00 31.02
CA LEU A 551 -14.11 -18.90 32.17
C LEU A 551 -15.09 -18.56 33.30
N ILE A 552 -15.37 -17.26 33.54
CA ILE A 552 -16.31 -16.82 34.58
C ILE A 552 -17.78 -16.86 34.10
N MET A 553 -18.00 -16.77 32.78
CA MET A 553 -19.34 -16.72 32.17
C MET A 553 -20.25 -17.89 32.56
N PRO A 554 -19.83 -19.18 32.66
CA PRO A 554 -20.71 -20.27 33.07
C PRO A 554 -21.38 -20.06 34.43
N ARG A 555 -20.63 -19.54 35.41
CA ARG A 555 -21.19 -19.24 36.74
C ARG A 555 -22.22 -18.12 36.65
N ILE A 556 -21.91 -17.06 35.88
CA ILE A 556 -22.83 -15.94 35.68
C ILE A 556 -24.07 -16.37 34.91
N ALA A 557 -23.94 -17.15 33.84
CA ALA A 557 -25.05 -17.62 33.00
C ALA A 557 -26.05 -18.49 33.79
N ARG A 558 -25.60 -19.22 34.81
CA ARG A 558 -26.49 -19.98 35.71
C ARG A 558 -27.25 -19.09 36.69
N LEU A 559 -26.71 -17.92 37.02
CA LEU A 559 -27.27 -16.97 37.99
C LEU A 559 -28.01 -15.81 37.32
N ALA A 560 -27.74 -15.56 36.05
CA ALA A 560 -28.30 -14.46 35.29
C ALA A 560 -29.67 -14.85 34.71
N ASP A 561 -30.69 -14.05 35.04
CA ASP A 561 -32.03 -14.13 34.44
C ASP A 561 -32.14 -13.36 33.11
N GLY A 562 -31.03 -12.82 32.62
CA GLY A 562 -30.94 -11.86 31.53
C GLY A 562 -29.86 -12.20 30.51
N PRO A 563 -29.83 -11.47 29.40
CA PRO A 563 -28.81 -11.65 28.37
C PRO A 563 -27.43 -11.18 28.85
N ILE A 564 -26.38 -11.76 28.26
CA ILE A 564 -24.99 -11.45 28.58
C ILE A 564 -24.32 -10.81 27.37
N MET A 565 -23.48 -9.81 27.61
CA MET A 565 -22.54 -9.28 26.64
C MET A 565 -21.12 -9.35 27.21
N THR A 566 -20.19 -9.96 26.46
CA THR A 566 -18.76 -9.87 26.76
C THR A 566 -18.19 -8.64 26.06
N ILE A 567 -17.28 -7.92 26.73
CA ILE A 567 -16.57 -6.75 26.20
C ILE A 567 -15.08 -6.83 26.57
N ASP A 568 -14.21 -6.23 25.77
CA ASP A 568 -12.81 -6.04 26.15
C ASP A 568 -12.69 -5.15 27.40
N MET A 569 -11.64 -5.36 28.19
CA MET A 569 -11.41 -4.55 29.40
C MET A 569 -11.08 -3.09 29.07
N ASP A 570 -10.49 -2.84 27.89
CA ASP A 570 -10.19 -1.51 27.36
C ASP A 570 -11.35 -0.92 26.54
N ALA A 571 -12.58 -1.35 26.81
CA ALA A 571 -13.78 -0.72 26.26
C ALA A 571 -14.24 0.47 27.11
N MET A 572 -14.77 1.52 26.46
CA MET A 572 -15.54 2.59 27.08
C MET A 572 -16.99 2.56 26.58
N ILE A 573 -17.93 2.89 27.46
CA ILE A 573 -19.37 2.86 27.19
C ILE A 573 -19.86 4.26 26.77
N PRO A 574 -20.41 4.43 25.55
CA PRO A 574 -21.01 5.69 25.11
C PRO A 574 -22.23 6.11 25.95
N VAL A 575 -22.53 7.42 26.00
CA VAL A 575 -23.67 7.97 26.77
C VAL A 575 -25.04 7.44 26.30
N ASP A 576 -25.16 7.10 25.02
CA ASP A 576 -26.36 6.57 24.38
C ASP A 576 -26.44 5.03 24.42
N PHE A 577 -25.48 4.36 25.07
CA PHE A 577 -25.39 2.91 25.18
C PHE A 577 -26.71 2.24 25.58
N LEU A 578 -27.40 2.73 26.61
CA LEU A 578 -28.65 2.11 27.07
C LEU A 578 -29.78 2.19 26.05
N SER A 579 -29.78 3.21 25.18
CA SER A 579 -30.74 3.31 24.09
C SER A 579 -30.48 2.20 23.07
N PHE A 580 -29.23 2.11 22.59
CA PHE A 580 -28.82 1.11 21.60
C PHE A 580 -28.91 -0.32 22.13
N ALA A 581 -28.51 -0.55 23.38
CA ALA A 581 -28.64 -1.84 24.04
C ALA A 581 -30.11 -2.26 24.09
N ARG A 582 -31.04 -1.38 24.47
CA ARG A 582 -32.48 -1.71 24.52
C ARG A 582 -33.05 -2.08 23.16
N ASP A 583 -32.67 -1.37 22.11
CA ASP A 583 -33.08 -1.73 20.75
C ASP A 583 -32.51 -3.10 20.37
N MET A 584 -31.21 -3.31 20.61
CA MET A 584 -30.56 -4.58 20.34
C MET A 584 -31.23 -5.76 21.07
N LEU A 585 -31.53 -5.59 22.35
CA LEU A 585 -32.21 -6.59 23.19
C LEU A 585 -33.59 -7.00 22.66
N LYS A 586 -34.29 -6.10 21.93
CA LYS A 586 -35.59 -6.38 21.34
C LYS A 586 -35.47 -7.02 19.96
N THR A 587 -34.46 -6.61 19.19
CA THR A 587 -34.37 -6.92 17.76
C THR A 587 -33.46 -8.08 17.43
N TYR A 588 -32.51 -8.44 18.31
CA TYR A 588 -31.49 -9.45 18.02
C TYR A 588 -31.43 -10.54 19.07
N ASP A 589 -31.14 -11.75 18.62
CA ASP A 589 -30.96 -12.94 19.45
C ASP A 589 -29.48 -13.13 19.83
N TYR A 590 -28.56 -12.70 18.95
CA TYR A 590 -27.11 -12.67 19.17
C TYR A 590 -26.46 -11.47 18.49
N GLY A 591 -25.25 -11.13 18.92
CA GLY A 591 -24.42 -10.12 18.28
C GLY A 591 -22.95 -10.53 18.29
N PHE A 592 -22.31 -10.51 17.12
CA PHE A 592 -20.91 -10.91 16.96
C PHE A 592 -20.16 -9.92 16.06
N ARG A 593 -18.85 -9.80 16.24
CA ARG A 593 -17.96 -9.13 15.28
C ARG A 593 -17.60 -10.13 14.17
N LEU A 594 -18.29 -10.04 13.05
CA LEU A 594 -18.25 -11.00 11.94
C LEU A 594 -17.57 -10.38 10.70
N TYR A 595 -16.34 -9.87 10.85
CA TYR A 595 -15.63 -9.17 9.77
C TYR A 595 -15.32 -10.06 8.54
N ALA A 596 -15.36 -11.38 8.72
CA ALA A 596 -15.09 -12.39 7.70
C ALA A 596 -16.35 -13.04 7.10
N TYR A 597 -17.55 -12.61 7.48
CA TYR A 597 -18.82 -13.25 7.09
C TYR A 597 -19.73 -12.28 6.34
N ASP A 598 -20.54 -12.84 5.44
CA ASP A 598 -21.64 -12.13 4.80
C ASP A 598 -22.90 -12.10 5.68
N ARG A 599 -23.94 -11.38 5.22
CA ARG A 599 -25.21 -11.24 5.94
C ARG A 599 -26.03 -12.53 6.03
N ASP A 600 -25.68 -13.54 5.25
CA ASP A 600 -26.29 -14.87 5.29
C ASP A 600 -25.55 -15.80 6.26
N GLY A 601 -24.56 -15.29 7.00
CA GLY A 601 -23.81 -16.04 7.99
C GLY A 601 -22.81 -16.99 7.36
N ARG A 602 -22.53 -16.84 6.06
CA ARG A 602 -21.50 -17.61 5.39
C ARG A 602 -20.16 -16.87 5.51
N GLN A 603 -19.14 -17.61 5.90
CA GLN A 603 -17.79 -17.07 5.88
C GLN A 603 -17.33 -16.87 4.43
N CYS A 604 -16.88 -15.67 4.09
CA CYS A 604 -16.45 -15.29 2.74
C CYS A 604 -14.95 -14.94 2.66
N GLY A 605 -14.25 -14.89 3.79
CA GLY A 605 -12.81 -14.63 3.83
C GLY A 605 -12.14 -15.11 5.12
N GLY A 606 -10.81 -15.00 5.16
CA GLY A 606 -10.00 -15.28 6.35
C GLY A 606 -9.96 -16.75 6.81
N GLU A 607 -9.51 -16.89 8.05
CA GLU A 607 -9.29 -18.10 8.83
C GLU A 607 -10.56 -18.57 9.54
N PRO A 608 -10.73 -19.87 9.88
CA PRO A 608 -11.97 -20.38 10.49
C PRO A 608 -12.28 -19.75 11.85
N TRP A 609 -11.27 -19.22 12.54
CA TRP A 609 -11.42 -18.43 13.76
C TRP A 609 -11.48 -16.92 13.50
N GLY A 610 -11.91 -16.50 12.29
CA GLY A 610 -12.09 -15.11 11.84
C GLY A 610 -13.23 -14.37 12.53
N PHE A 611 -13.25 -14.40 13.86
CA PHE A 611 -14.24 -13.84 14.77
C PHE A 611 -13.61 -12.75 15.61
N GLY A 612 -14.21 -11.57 15.71
CA GLY A 612 -13.74 -10.57 16.66
C GLY A 612 -14.24 -10.88 18.08
N ALA A 613 -13.34 -11.18 19.00
CA ALA A 613 -13.68 -11.51 20.39
C ALA A 613 -13.91 -10.28 21.30
N GLY A 614 -13.66 -9.06 20.78
CA GLY A 614 -13.71 -7.83 21.58
C GLY A 614 -15.09 -7.42 22.08
N VAL A 615 -16.16 -7.84 21.40
CA VAL A 615 -17.52 -7.75 21.93
C VAL A 615 -18.39 -8.88 21.38
N SER A 616 -19.17 -9.53 22.24
CA SER A 616 -20.16 -10.54 21.83
C SER A 616 -21.41 -10.48 22.70
N TYR A 617 -22.58 -10.61 22.09
CA TYR A 617 -23.88 -10.54 22.74
C TYR A 617 -24.63 -11.88 22.60
N PHE A 618 -25.17 -12.36 23.73
CA PHE A 618 -25.89 -13.62 23.85
C PHE A 618 -27.28 -13.38 24.46
N GLY A 619 -28.31 -13.36 23.61
CA GLY A 619 -29.69 -13.01 23.96
C GLY A 619 -30.59 -14.20 24.29
N GLU A 620 -30.35 -15.38 23.70
CA GLU A 620 -31.17 -16.57 23.92
C GLU A 620 -30.95 -17.20 25.30
N LYS A 621 -31.72 -16.73 26.29
CA LYS A 621 -31.63 -17.17 27.70
C LYS A 621 -31.60 -18.70 27.90
N PRO A 622 -32.44 -19.52 27.21
CA PRO A 622 -32.44 -20.97 27.44
C PRO A 622 -31.14 -21.65 27.01
N LEU A 623 -30.43 -21.10 26.01
CA LEU A 623 -29.18 -21.66 25.51
C LEU A 623 -27.94 -21.06 26.16
N LEU A 624 -28.07 -19.91 26.82
CA LEU A 624 -26.96 -19.19 27.41
C LEU A 624 -26.08 -20.03 28.35
N PRO A 625 -26.61 -20.86 29.28
CA PRO A 625 -25.76 -21.72 30.11
C PRO A 625 -24.99 -22.77 29.31
N VAL A 626 -25.60 -23.32 28.25
CA VAL A 626 -24.98 -24.33 27.38
C VAL A 626 -23.85 -23.70 26.57
N ILE A 627 -24.11 -22.52 25.99
CA ILE A 627 -23.12 -21.76 25.22
C ILE A 627 -21.95 -21.34 26.12
N ALA A 628 -22.24 -20.79 27.30
CA ALA A 628 -21.21 -20.38 28.24
C ALA A 628 -20.31 -21.55 28.65
N GLN A 629 -20.90 -22.71 28.94
CA GLN A 629 -20.14 -23.92 29.27
C GLN A 629 -19.30 -24.39 28.08
N ALA A 630 -19.86 -24.41 26.87
CA ALA A 630 -19.13 -24.81 25.66
C ALA A 630 -17.91 -23.91 25.37
N LEU A 631 -18.04 -22.59 25.56
CA LEU A 631 -16.91 -21.65 25.44
C LEU A 631 -15.81 -21.96 26.46
N SER A 632 -16.18 -22.15 27.73
CA SER A 632 -15.26 -22.50 28.80
C SER A 632 -14.55 -23.83 28.54
N ASP A 633 -15.30 -24.87 28.16
CA ASP A 633 -14.77 -26.21 27.90
C ASP A 633 -13.81 -26.21 26.70
N TYR A 634 -14.13 -25.46 25.65
CA TYR A 634 -13.24 -25.29 24.50
C TYR A 634 -11.91 -24.67 24.96
N ILE A 635 -11.95 -23.54 25.67
CA ILE A 635 -10.75 -22.84 26.12
C ILE A 635 -9.88 -23.75 27.01
N ILE A 636 -10.49 -24.43 27.98
CA ILE A 636 -9.76 -25.32 28.90
C ILE A 636 -9.12 -26.48 28.13
N SER A 637 -9.79 -27.03 27.13
CA SER A 637 -9.27 -28.17 26.38
C SER A 637 -8.26 -27.78 25.29
N ALA A 638 -8.39 -26.59 24.71
CA ALA A 638 -7.55 -26.11 23.62
C ALA A 638 -6.25 -25.46 24.09
N TYR A 639 -6.24 -24.91 25.31
CA TYR A 639 -5.05 -24.27 25.85
C TYR A 639 -3.95 -25.31 26.09
N HIS A 640 -2.75 -24.98 25.63
CA HIS A 640 -1.58 -25.83 25.85
C HIS A 640 -0.38 -24.95 26.20
N GLY A 641 0.26 -25.20 27.36
CA GLY A 641 1.35 -24.39 27.87
C GLY A 641 2.62 -24.42 27.00
N ALA A 642 2.78 -25.50 26.22
CA ALA A 642 3.89 -25.66 25.29
C ALA A 642 3.69 -24.99 23.91
N ASN A 643 2.51 -24.41 23.63
CA ASN A 643 2.30 -23.69 22.38
C ASN A 643 3.18 -22.43 22.33
N PRO A 644 3.76 -22.07 21.15
CA PRO A 644 4.50 -20.81 20.99
C PRO A 644 3.65 -19.58 21.34
N THR A 645 2.35 -19.69 21.08
CA THR A 645 1.33 -18.72 21.49
C THR A 645 -0.03 -19.41 21.61
N ASN A 646 -0.83 -19.02 22.59
CA ASN A 646 -2.26 -19.40 22.68
C ASN A 646 -3.18 -18.29 22.17
N TRP A 647 -2.62 -17.29 21.48
CA TRP A 647 -3.38 -16.20 20.89
C TRP A 647 -4.49 -16.73 19.95
N CYS A 648 -5.59 -15.99 19.85
CA CYS A 648 -6.83 -16.37 19.17
C CYS A 648 -7.68 -17.49 19.81
N ILE A 649 -7.29 -18.08 20.95
CA ILE A 649 -8.07 -19.19 21.55
C ILE A 649 -9.54 -18.83 21.84
N GLU A 650 -9.83 -17.59 22.27
CA GLU A 650 -11.20 -17.12 22.48
C GLU A 650 -11.97 -16.96 21.15
N GLN A 651 -11.28 -16.56 20.07
CA GLN A 651 -11.86 -16.48 18.73
C GLN A 651 -12.16 -17.88 18.18
N CYS A 652 -11.26 -18.85 18.40
CA CYS A 652 -11.47 -20.26 18.10
C CYS A 652 -12.69 -20.81 18.87
N ALA A 653 -12.81 -20.49 20.17
CA ALA A 653 -13.95 -20.91 20.98
C ALA A 653 -15.27 -20.32 20.49
N LEU A 654 -15.30 -19.01 20.19
CA LEU A 654 -16.47 -18.34 19.61
C LEU A 654 -16.86 -18.94 18.26
N SER A 655 -15.89 -19.19 17.38
CA SER A 655 -16.12 -19.86 16.09
C SER A 655 -16.70 -21.26 16.26
N ALA A 656 -16.12 -22.08 17.15
CA ALA A 656 -16.61 -23.43 17.43
C ALA A 656 -18.07 -23.41 17.94
N VAL A 657 -18.39 -22.50 18.87
CA VAL A 657 -19.76 -22.31 19.37
C VAL A 657 -20.70 -21.80 18.29
N TYR A 658 -20.24 -20.86 17.46
CA TYR A 658 -21.00 -20.35 16.33
C TYR A 658 -21.40 -21.47 15.38
N HIS A 659 -20.43 -22.25 14.89
CA HIS A 659 -20.68 -23.34 13.95
C HIS A 659 -21.55 -24.44 14.55
N ARG A 660 -21.45 -24.69 15.86
CA ARG A 660 -22.22 -25.72 16.54
C ARG A 660 -23.66 -25.31 16.89
N HIS A 661 -23.86 -24.09 17.36
CA HIS A 661 -25.13 -23.67 17.99
C HIS A 661 -25.89 -22.58 17.22
N ILE A 662 -25.18 -21.78 16.41
CA ILE A 662 -25.73 -20.58 15.78
C ILE A 662 -25.91 -20.78 14.28
N ALA A 663 -24.85 -21.13 13.55
CA ALA A 663 -24.88 -21.29 12.09
C ALA A 663 -26.00 -22.23 11.58
N PRO A 664 -26.25 -23.40 12.21
CA PRO A 664 -27.33 -24.30 11.77
C PRO A 664 -28.74 -23.71 11.90
N ARG A 665 -28.89 -22.64 12.70
CA ARG A 665 -30.15 -21.97 13.00
C ARG A 665 -30.21 -20.57 12.41
N TRP A 666 -29.22 -20.17 11.60
CA TRP A 666 -29.05 -18.80 11.13
C TRP A 666 -30.33 -18.19 10.55
N ALA A 667 -31.04 -18.92 9.68
CA ALA A 667 -32.27 -18.47 9.04
C ALA A 667 -33.44 -18.15 10.01
N THR A 668 -33.34 -18.60 11.27
CA THR A 668 -34.36 -18.36 12.32
C THR A 668 -33.91 -17.35 13.38
N LEU A 669 -32.66 -16.89 13.30
CA LEU A 669 -32.04 -16.00 14.28
C LEU A 669 -31.88 -14.60 13.69
N ARG A 670 -32.00 -13.60 14.55
CA ARG A 670 -31.71 -12.20 14.23
C ARG A 670 -30.33 -11.88 14.78
N ILE A 671 -29.37 -11.65 13.90
CA ILE A 671 -27.95 -11.46 14.28
C ILE A 671 -27.53 -10.01 14.07
N LYS A 672 -26.98 -9.38 15.11
CA LYS A 672 -26.32 -8.07 15.01
C LYS A 672 -24.87 -8.25 14.60
N PHE A 673 -24.47 -7.58 13.52
CA PHE A 673 -23.06 -7.38 13.20
C PHE A 673 -22.57 -6.21 14.07
N MET A 674 -21.67 -6.50 15.00
CA MET A 674 -21.32 -5.57 16.08
C MET A 674 -20.48 -4.38 15.60
N ASP A 675 -19.84 -4.51 14.43
CA ASP A 675 -19.08 -3.42 13.80
C ASP A 675 -19.99 -2.47 12.99
N ASP A 676 -21.26 -2.82 12.73
CA ASP A 676 -22.20 -1.90 12.08
C ASP A 676 -22.58 -0.75 13.04
N PRO A 677 -22.67 0.50 12.54
CA PRO A 677 -23.08 1.63 13.36
C PRO A 677 -24.53 1.47 13.89
N PRO A 678 -24.83 2.05 15.07
CA PRO A 678 -23.90 2.70 16.00
C PRO A 678 -23.08 1.67 16.80
N PRO A 679 -21.80 1.97 17.13
CA PRO A 679 -20.99 1.09 17.96
C PRO A 679 -21.53 1.06 19.40
N LEU A 680 -21.67 -0.14 19.97
CA LEU A 680 -22.12 -0.31 21.35
C LEU A 680 -21.03 0.01 22.38
N VAL A 681 -19.75 -0.10 21.98
CA VAL A 681 -18.59 0.21 22.81
C VAL A 681 -17.52 0.91 21.97
N MET A 682 -16.73 1.76 22.63
CA MET A 682 -15.57 2.43 22.03
C MET A 682 -14.28 1.78 22.53
N MET A 683 -13.34 1.53 21.62
CA MET A 683 -12.06 0.86 21.90
C MET A 683 -10.91 1.66 21.28
N PRO A 684 -9.65 1.51 21.75
CA PRO A 684 -8.51 2.30 21.26
C PRO A 684 -8.35 2.28 19.74
N HIS A 685 -8.51 1.10 19.13
CA HIS A 685 -8.36 0.90 17.69
C HIS A 685 -9.49 1.53 16.87
N HIS A 686 -10.66 1.82 17.45
CA HIS A 686 -11.71 2.60 16.77
C HIS A 686 -11.30 4.07 16.60
N LEU A 687 -10.38 4.56 17.44
CA LEU A 687 -9.95 5.96 17.48
C LEU A 687 -8.52 6.17 16.95
N GLY A 688 -7.84 5.09 16.54
CA GLY A 688 -6.42 5.15 16.16
C GLY A 688 -5.49 5.52 17.31
N MET A 689 -5.90 5.28 18.55
CA MET A 689 -5.11 5.57 19.76
C MET A 689 -4.37 4.33 20.23
N ASP A 690 -3.14 4.51 20.74
CA ASP A 690 -2.47 3.46 21.50
C ASP A 690 -3.13 3.27 22.88
N LYS A 691 -2.83 2.14 23.53
CA LYS A 691 -3.47 1.76 24.80
C LYS A 691 -3.20 2.73 25.95
N LYS A 692 -2.02 3.36 25.98
CA LYS A 692 -1.66 4.32 27.03
C LYS A 692 -2.42 5.63 26.83
N SER A 693 -2.40 6.15 25.61
CA SER A 693 -3.16 7.35 25.26
C SER A 693 -4.66 7.14 25.52
N PHE A 694 -5.18 5.94 25.22
CA PHE A 694 -6.59 5.61 25.47
C PHE A 694 -6.92 5.43 26.96
N SER A 695 -6.07 4.83 27.79
CA SER A 695 -6.35 4.71 29.24
C SER A 695 -6.42 6.08 29.91
N GLU A 696 -5.60 7.03 29.47
CA GLU A 696 -5.55 8.40 29.99
C GLU A 696 -6.61 9.32 29.36
N TRP A 697 -7.34 8.83 28.33
CA TRP A 697 -8.29 9.62 27.58
C TRP A 697 -9.61 9.81 28.32
N THR A 698 -10.00 11.06 28.53
CA THR A 698 -11.24 11.44 29.21
C THR A 698 -12.39 11.80 28.26
N GLY A 699 -12.20 11.66 26.94
CA GLY A 699 -13.09 12.28 25.94
C GLY A 699 -14.54 11.79 25.88
N LEU A 700 -14.89 10.70 26.57
CA LEU A 700 -16.28 10.25 26.75
C LEU A 700 -16.80 10.43 28.19
N VAL A 701 -15.91 10.63 29.18
CA VAL A 701 -16.24 10.53 30.61
C VAL A 701 -15.35 11.42 31.46
N GLU A 702 -15.97 12.18 32.36
CA GLU A 702 -15.27 12.83 33.46
C GLU A 702 -15.33 11.94 34.71
N MET A 703 -14.25 11.20 35.00
CA MET A 703 -14.22 10.21 36.09
C MET A 703 -14.43 10.84 37.47
N GLY A 704 -13.76 11.96 37.75
CA GLY A 704 -13.81 12.64 39.05
C GLY A 704 -15.23 12.89 39.56
N PRO A 705 -16.10 13.61 38.80
CA PRO A 705 -17.48 13.85 39.19
C PRO A 705 -18.29 12.58 39.47
N VAL A 706 -18.05 11.49 38.72
CA VAL A 706 -18.76 10.22 38.94
C VAL A 706 -18.38 9.61 40.29
N TYR A 707 -17.08 9.55 40.61
CA TYR A 707 -16.60 8.98 41.85
C TYR A 707 -16.91 9.84 43.08
N GLU A 708 -16.84 11.16 42.97
CA GLU A 708 -17.23 12.09 44.04
C GLU A 708 -18.70 11.93 44.41
N ARG A 709 -19.59 11.80 43.41
CA ARG A 709 -21.01 11.53 43.63
C ARG A 709 -21.27 10.17 44.26
N LEU A 710 -20.42 9.16 43.98
CA LEU A 710 -20.44 7.87 44.68
C LEU A 710 -19.82 7.96 46.09
N GLY A 711 -19.44 9.15 46.57
CA GLY A 711 -18.83 9.35 47.88
C GLY A 711 -17.42 8.75 47.99
N LEU A 712 -16.69 8.69 46.88
CA LEU A 712 -15.32 8.17 46.78
C LEU A 712 -14.35 9.30 46.38
N GLU A 713 -13.10 9.20 46.80
CA GLU A 713 -12.07 10.18 46.45
C GLU A 713 -11.68 10.06 44.96
N ALA A 714 -11.93 11.12 44.17
CA ALA A 714 -11.61 11.16 42.74
C ALA A 714 -10.15 10.78 42.43
N GLY A 715 -9.20 11.34 43.19
CA GLY A 715 -7.76 11.12 42.98
C GLY A 715 -7.32 9.67 43.17
N ARG A 716 -8.08 8.85 43.90
CA ARG A 716 -7.78 7.41 44.05
C ARG A 716 -8.11 6.62 42.78
N ALA A 717 -9.18 6.97 42.08
CA ALA A 717 -9.51 6.34 40.80
C ALA A 717 -8.48 6.72 39.73
N GLU A 718 -8.10 8.00 39.67
CA GLU A 718 -7.09 8.52 38.72
C GLU A 718 -5.70 7.92 38.94
N ALA A 719 -5.29 7.70 40.20
CA ALA A 719 -4.02 7.07 40.53
C ALA A 719 -3.90 5.62 40.01
N LEU A 720 -5.02 4.94 39.76
CA LEU A 720 -5.05 3.56 39.28
C LEU A 720 -5.01 3.45 37.74
N VAL A 721 -5.11 4.57 37.01
CA VAL A 721 -5.14 4.63 35.53
C VAL A 721 -3.73 4.60 34.90
N VAL A 722 -2.69 4.49 35.71
CA VAL A 722 -1.30 4.46 35.22
C VAL A 722 -0.95 3.07 34.67
N LEU A 723 -0.86 2.94 33.35
CA LEU A 723 -0.21 1.81 32.70
C LEU A 723 1.31 1.92 32.88
N THR A 724 1.87 1.15 33.83
CA THR A 724 3.32 1.01 34.04
C THR A 724 3.92 -0.11 33.21
#